data_AF-A0AAD4V8L3-F1
#
_entry.id   AF-A0AAD4V8L3-F1
#
_cell.length_a   1.000
_cell.length_b   1.000
_cell.length_c   1.000
_cell.angle_alpha   90.00
_cell.angle_beta   90.00
_cell.angle_gamma   90.00
#
_symmetry.space_group_name_H-M   'P 1'
#
loop_
_entity.id
_entity.type
_entity.pdbx_description
1 polymer ?
#
loop_
_entity_poly.entity_id
_entity_poly.type
_entity_poly.pdbx_seq_one_letter_code
_entity_poly.pdbx_strand_id
1 'polypeptide(L)'
;MSTEVEAQMEEKSKPQKHGVNGNGDLALENGGQGSSDAHDQLVQMVMELKLQNEFLKSQFEGFQNFQQTEPSETEGGKSEEVEQLRQTIESLNVELLEEKQTRAAAEVALKHLQEAHSEADSKAQELSAKLAEAQQKLDQEIKEREEKYSDLDSKFTRLHKRAKQRIQDVQKEKDDLEARFREVNEASERALSQQSALQQELDRTRQQANDALKAIDAERQQLRSANNKLRDNIEELRHQLQPKETAIEALQHTILEKEQMLEDMRGLLQAADEKRQASIAELSAKHQKNLESLEAQLADASSDRNKATETISSLQMLVAEKESKIAEMEAASTGEAARLRAAVETLKGDLTHLKHEHEKEKESWEAASRALNTKLQIAESNRICAEIEVAKMRSQLESEVSAKTRMLDARDAELAAVKEEINLLEREFSSYKSRAHALLQKKDAQLAGAKDSEQVKALEEALKEAEKEVSFVCAERDKALQDLQNALANHYKEIAERDAALKDALQQIKSLESMLESANNHHRSAKEAWEVNLKSLEETWQVRCDTLRAQNEASSGEDIKKELEELKLQYKKLKEEQSSFHDLADRMIEEKDKEISRLVDDNKKLHQSLDSRPRADHNDNYNTGMYKHDTSSISNSAAEQQILILARQQAQREEELAQSQRHILALQEEIEELERENRLHSQQESMLKAELRNMERTQKREGVDMTYLKNVILKLLETGEVEALLPVVGMLLQFSPDEIQKCQQAYRASGDVPPSPASDASGSATSLFSRFSFS
;
A
#
# COMPACT_ATOMS: atom_id res chain seq x y z
N MET A 1 -11.15 53.07 34.40
CA MET A 1 -10.25 53.05 35.57
C MET A 1 -8.92 53.58 35.06
N SER A 2 -8.62 54.86 35.29
CA SER A 2 -7.97 55.40 36.51
C SER A 2 -6.46 55.11 36.48
N THR A 3 -5.53 56.07 36.62
CA THR A 3 -5.63 57.52 36.92
C THR A 3 -4.24 58.17 36.71
N GLU A 4 -4.19 59.40 36.18
CA GLU A 4 -3.24 60.53 36.48
C GLU A 4 -1.69 60.26 36.41
N VAL A 5 -0.79 61.23 36.13
CA VAL A 5 -0.56 62.56 36.73
C VAL A 5 0.28 63.46 35.79
N GLU A 6 -0.16 64.71 35.57
CA GLU A 6 0.56 66.01 35.34
C GLU A 6 1.77 66.14 34.33
N ALA A 7 2.11 67.30 33.73
CA ALA A 7 1.69 68.70 33.93
C ALA A 7 1.66 69.56 32.63
N GLN A 8 0.57 70.33 32.47
CA GLN A 8 0.47 71.78 32.13
C GLN A 8 1.46 72.48 31.15
N MET A 9 0.95 73.04 30.05
CA MET A 9 0.56 74.48 29.96
C MET A 9 -0.13 74.87 28.63
N GLU A 10 -1.08 75.80 28.78
CA GLU A 10 -2.02 76.52 27.89
C GLU A 10 -1.51 76.92 26.49
N GLU A 11 -2.24 76.67 25.39
CA GLU A 11 -3.51 77.26 24.89
C GLU A 11 -3.39 78.67 24.26
N LYS A 12 -3.51 78.80 22.91
CA LYS A 12 -4.53 79.66 22.21
C LYS A 12 -4.48 79.77 20.66
N SER A 13 -5.66 79.57 20.05
CA SER A 13 -6.33 80.30 18.93
C SER A 13 -5.63 80.72 17.60
N LYS A 14 -6.33 80.48 16.48
CA LYS A 14 -6.29 81.23 15.18
C LYS A 14 -7.11 82.55 15.30
N PRO A 15 -7.29 83.47 14.30
CA PRO A 15 -6.70 83.62 12.94
C PRO A 15 -6.30 85.09 12.50
N GLN A 16 -5.75 85.26 11.28
CA GLN A 16 -5.98 86.36 10.29
C GLN A 16 -5.61 87.88 10.55
N LYS A 17 -4.74 88.42 9.67
CA LYS A 17 -4.56 89.83 9.16
C LYS A 17 -3.90 90.99 9.99
N HIS A 18 -3.03 91.73 9.26
CA HIS A 18 -2.59 93.16 9.37
C HIS A 18 -1.64 93.66 10.52
N GLY A 19 -0.76 94.61 10.15
CA GLY A 19 0.06 95.50 11.01
C GLY A 19 1.54 95.08 11.12
N VAL A 20 2.62 95.78 10.69
CA VAL A 20 3.04 97.21 10.54
C VAL A 20 4.00 97.69 11.67
N ASN A 21 5.03 98.45 11.27
CA ASN A 21 6.11 99.12 12.02
C ASN A 21 7.31 98.29 12.51
N GLY A 22 8.54 98.83 12.58
CA GLY A 22 9.06 100.12 12.05
C GLY A 22 9.91 99.93 10.78
N ASN A 23 10.05 100.87 9.84
CA ASN A 23 10.35 102.32 9.94
C ASN A 23 11.59 102.59 10.82
N GLY A 24 12.60 103.34 10.38
CA GLY A 24 12.84 104.07 9.12
C GLY A 24 14.22 104.74 9.25
N ASP A 25 14.59 105.81 8.53
CA ASP A 25 14.05 106.40 7.32
C ASP A 25 15.17 107.21 6.64
N LEU A 26 14.87 107.65 5.43
CA LEU A 26 15.48 108.65 4.56
C LEU A 26 16.00 109.95 5.18
N ALA A 27 16.49 110.83 4.29
CA ALA A 27 16.68 112.28 4.45
C ALA A 27 17.99 112.70 5.13
N LEU A 28 18.65 113.82 4.81
CA LEU A 28 18.69 114.75 3.67
C LEU A 28 19.76 115.80 4.07
N GLU A 29 20.00 116.73 3.15
CA GLU A 29 20.70 118.00 3.30
C GLU A 29 20.50 118.81 4.61
N ASN A 30 21.40 119.81 4.73
CA ASN A 30 21.37 120.98 5.62
C ASN A 30 21.81 120.71 7.07
N GLY A 31 22.76 121.44 7.64
CA GLY A 31 23.08 122.84 7.38
C GLY A 31 22.69 123.67 8.60
N GLY A 32 23.63 123.84 9.52
CA GLY A 32 23.70 124.94 10.49
C GLY A 32 22.69 124.97 11.65
N GLN A 33 23.23 124.96 12.87
CA GLN A 33 22.95 126.03 13.87
C GLN A 33 23.92 125.95 15.06
N GLY A 34 24.37 127.11 15.54
CA GLY A 34 25.45 127.27 16.53
C GLY A 34 26.39 128.43 16.18
N SER A 35 25.90 129.57 15.71
CA SER A 35 25.34 130.63 16.59
C SER A 35 26.32 131.23 17.62
N SER A 36 27.64 131.01 17.46
CA SER A 36 28.69 131.79 18.16
C SER A 36 29.68 132.40 17.18
N ASP A 37 30.34 131.57 16.34
CA ASP A 37 31.50 131.98 15.53
C ASP A 37 31.26 133.15 14.57
N ALA A 38 30.06 133.38 14.05
CA ALA A 38 29.80 134.54 13.19
C ALA A 38 29.71 135.87 13.97
N HIS A 39 29.36 135.81 15.26
CA HIS A 39 29.46 136.97 16.15
C HIS A 39 30.89 137.10 16.68
N ASP A 40 31.53 135.99 17.06
CA ASP A 40 32.88 135.97 17.61
C ASP A 40 33.94 136.37 16.57
N GLN A 41 33.83 135.95 15.30
CA GLN A 41 34.69 136.44 14.22
C GLN A 41 34.46 137.94 13.92
N LEU A 42 33.22 138.44 14.04
CA LEU A 42 32.95 139.87 13.87
C LEU A 42 33.50 140.68 15.05
N VAL A 43 33.40 140.17 16.27
CA VAL A 43 33.94 140.75 17.51
C VAL A 43 35.47 140.68 17.53
N GLN A 44 36.06 139.61 17.01
CA GLN A 44 37.52 139.44 16.86
C GLN A 44 38.05 140.38 15.79
N MET A 45 37.40 140.47 14.62
CA MET A 45 37.75 141.46 13.58
C MET A 45 37.53 142.89 14.06
N VAL A 46 36.50 143.17 14.87
CA VAL A 46 36.30 144.50 15.49
C VAL A 46 37.34 144.78 16.57
N MET A 47 37.77 143.80 17.37
CA MET A 47 38.88 143.97 18.31
C MET A 47 40.21 144.19 17.59
N GLU A 48 40.47 143.46 16.51
CA GLU A 48 41.69 143.61 15.70
C GLU A 48 41.70 144.95 14.94
N LEU A 49 40.57 145.37 14.37
CA LEU A 49 40.40 146.72 13.81
C LEU A 49 40.46 147.82 14.87
N LYS A 50 40.05 147.55 16.13
CA LYS A 50 40.14 148.51 17.24
C LYS A 50 41.57 148.63 17.75
N LEU A 51 42.32 147.52 17.82
CA LEU A 51 43.76 147.49 18.09
C LEU A 51 44.55 148.17 16.97
N GLN A 52 44.21 147.93 15.70
CA GLN A 52 44.80 148.65 14.57
C GLN A 52 44.44 150.15 14.60
N ASN A 53 43.22 150.52 15.00
CA ASN A 53 42.85 151.92 15.21
C ASN A 53 43.58 152.55 16.41
N GLU A 54 43.76 151.86 17.54
CA GLU A 54 44.54 152.37 18.69
C GLU A 54 46.04 152.46 18.36
N PHE A 55 46.58 151.53 17.57
CA PHE A 55 47.95 151.57 17.07
C PHE A 55 48.17 152.73 16.11
N LEU A 56 47.25 152.94 15.15
CA LEU A 56 47.29 154.11 14.25
C LEU A 56 47.05 155.41 15.03
N LYS A 57 46.16 155.42 16.03
CA LYS A 57 45.92 156.60 16.87
C LYS A 57 47.13 156.92 17.75
N SER A 58 47.83 155.91 18.27
CA SER A 58 49.11 156.08 18.98
C SER A 58 50.23 156.57 18.06
N GLN A 59 50.27 156.13 16.79
CA GLN A 59 51.18 156.73 15.81
C GLN A 59 50.83 158.20 15.52
N PHE A 60 49.55 158.56 15.35
CA PHE A 60 49.17 159.94 15.03
C PHE A 60 49.20 160.90 16.23
N GLU A 61 48.97 160.44 17.46
CA GLU A 61 49.21 161.23 18.69
C GLU A 61 50.71 161.42 18.94
N GLY A 62 51.57 160.49 18.50
CA GLY A 62 53.04 160.62 18.57
C GLY A 62 53.65 161.65 17.61
N PHE A 63 52.93 162.10 16.59
CA PHE A 63 53.40 163.11 15.62
C PHE A 63 52.79 164.52 15.81
N GLN A 64 52.08 164.76 16.91
CA GLN A 64 51.68 166.10 17.36
C GLN A 64 52.42 166.51 18.65
N ASN A 65 53.73 166.80 18.56
CA ASN A 65 54.46 167.77 19.40
C ASN A 65 55.99 167.65 19.20
N PHE A 66 56.57 168.34 18.22
CA PHE A 66 57.99 168.76 18.27
C PHE A 66 58.32 169.84 17.22
N GLN A 67 57.95 171.11 17.51
CA GLN A 67 58.75 172.30 17.14
C GLN A 67 58.14 173.57 17.77
N GLN A 68 58.52 173.87 19.02
CA GLN A 68 58.53 175.24 19.59
C GLN A 68 59.17 175.24 20.99
N THR A 69 60.50 175.47 21.08
CA THR A 69 61.06 176.36 22.12
C THR A 69 62.46 176.86 21.73
N GLU A 70 62.56 178.19 21.70
CA GLU A 70 63.74 179.05 21.76
C GLU A 70 64.80 178.64 22.82
N PRO A 71 66.04 179.16 22.72
CA PRO A 71 66.39 180.22 23.68
C PRO A 71 67.26 181.38 23.15
N SER A 72 66.69 182.59 23.19
CA SER A 72 67.26 183.83 23.74
C SER A 72 68.77 184.16 23.59
N GLU A 73 69.02 185.16 22.73
CA GLU A 73 69.70 186.43 23.07
C GLU A 73 71.14 186.47 23.66
N THR A 74 72.07 186.86 22.77
CA THR A 74 73.05 187.98 22.91
C THR A 74 74.54 187.64 22.80
N GLU A 75 75.15 188.23 21.76
CA GLU A 75 76.57 188.57 21.54
C GLU A 75 77.70 187.83 22.29
N GLY A 76 78.50 187.08 21.51
CA GLY A 76 79.96 187.32 21.53
C GLY A 76 80.88 186.26 22.16
N GLY A 77 81.24 185.23 21.40
CA GLY A 77 82.42 184.39 21.71
C GLY A 77 82.30 182.95 21.24
N LYS A 78 83.07 182.54 20.22
CA LYS A 78 83.01 181.18 19.64
C LYS A 78 83.95 180.21 20.38
N SER A 79 83.46 179.06 20.89
CA SER A 79 84.20 177.78 20.81
C SER A 79 83.46 176.49 21.23
N GLU A 80 82.45 176.52 22.11
CA GLU A 80 82.05 175.28 22.85
C GLU A 80 80.91 174.43 22.24
N GLU A 81 80.04 174.97 21.38
CA GLU A 81 78.88 174.25 20.83
C GLU A 81 79.24 173.08 19.88
N VAL A 82 80.45 173.08 19.30
CA VAL A 82 80.89 172.07 18.33
C VAL A 82 81.23 170.73 19.00
N GLU A 83 81.59 170.74 20.29
CA GLU A 83 82.00 169.54 21.04
C GLU A 83 80.79 168.63 21.32
N GLN A 84 79.65 169.22 21.72
CA GLN A 84 78.43 168.48 22.09
C GLN A 84 77.76 167.80 20.90
N LEU A 85 77.77 168.46 19.72
CA LEU A 85 77.29 167.86 18.47
C LEU A 85 78.15 166.66 18.01
N ARG A 86 79.45 166.63 18.32
CA ARG A 86 80.29 165.46 18.03
C ARG A 86 79.96 164.29 18.96
N GLN A 87 79.81 164.53 20.26
CA GLN A 87 79.47 163.47 21.22
C GLN A 87 78.12 162.81 20.93
N THR A 88 77.12 163.58 20.50
CA THR A 88 75.79 163.04 20.11
C THR A 88 75.81 162.27 18.78
N ILE A 89 76.64 162.66 17.81
CA ILE A 89 76.86 161.86 16.60
C ILE A 89 77.60 160.55 16.93
N GLU A 90 78.55 160.59 17.86
CA GLU A 90 79.30 159.39 18.30
C GLU A 90 78.38 158.38 19.00
N SER A 91 77.50 158.83 19.91
CA SER A 91 76.54 157.95 20.59
C SER A 91 75.54 157.33 19.61
N LEU A 92 75.00 158.11 18.66
CA LEU A 92 74.11 157.60 17.61
C LEU A 92 74.81 156.60 16.68
N ASN A 93 76.11 156.76 16.43
CA ASN A 93 76.89 155.77 15.66
C ASN A 93 77.08 154.46 16.43
N VAL A 94 77.25 154.51 17.76
CA VAL A 94 77.30 153.31 18.61
C VAL A 94 75.95 152.60 18.62
N GLU A 95 74.85 153.31 18.86
CA GLU A 95 73.49 152.75 18.83
C GLU A 95 73.14 152.15 17.46
N LEU A 96 73.54 152.81 16.36
CA LEU A 96 73.38 152.28 14.99
C LEU A 96 74.22 151.03 14.75
N LEU A 97 75.40 150.91 15.37
CA LEU A 97 76.24 149.71 15.28
C LEU A 97 75.62 148.55 16.08
N GLU A 98 75.07 148.84 17.25
CA GLU A 98 74.35 147.87 18.09
C GLU A 98 73.02 147.42 17.43
N GLU A 99 72.27 148.31 16.78
CA GLU A 99 71.10 147.95 15.95
C GLU A 99 71.51 147.02 14.81
N LYS A 100 72.58 147.34 14.06
CA LYS A 100 73.06 146.48 12.97
C LYS A 100 73.52 145.11 13.46
N GLN A 101 74.16 145.04 14.62
CA GLN A 101 74.59 143.76 15.21
C GLN A 101 73.41 142.94 15.73
N THR A 102 72.46 143.55 16.43
CA THR A 102 71.24 142.87 16.92
C THR A 102 70.34 142.45 15.77
N ARG A 103 70.20 143.27 14.73
CA ARG A 103 69.52 142.91 13.48
C ARG A 103 70.21 141.76 12.76
N ALA A 104 71.53 141.77 12.59
CA ALA A 104 72.26 140.66 11.99
C ALA A 104 72.11 139.36 12.81
N ALA A 105 72.13 139.45 14.14
CA ALA A 105 71.85 138.32 15.02
C ALA A 105 70.40 137.82 14.90
N ALA A 106 69.42 138.72 14.77
CA ALA A 106 68.01 138.38 14.54
C ALA A 106 67.79 137.74 13.16
N GLU A 107 68.45 138.23 12.11
CA GLU A 107 68.42 137.62 10.77
C GLU A 107 69.05 136.21 10.75
N VAL A 108 70.12 135.99 11.53
CA VAL A 108 70.72 134.65 11.71
C VAL A 108 69.80 133.73 12.54
N ALA A 109 69.22 134.22 13.63
CA ALA A 109 68.26 133.46 14.44
C ALA A 109 67.00 133.09 13.63
N LEU A 110 66.52 134.01 12.79
CA LEU A 110 65.37 133.77 11.91
C LEU A 110 65.70 132.73 10.83
N LYS A 111 66.92 132.72 10.27
CA LYS A 111 67.37 131.64 9.37
C LYS A 111 67.41 130.29 10.05
N HIS A 112 68.00 130.18 11.24
CA HIS A 112 68.00 128.92 12.00
C HIS A 112 66.60 128.46 12.40
N LEU A 113 65.68 129.40 12.68
CA LEU A 113 64.29 129.11 12.95
C LEU A 113 63.55 128.63 11.69
N GLN A 114 63.82 129.23 10.52
CA GLN A 114 63.34 128.74 9.21
C GLN A 114 63.88 127.34 8.88
N GLU A 115 65.18 127.11 9.08
CA GLU A 115 65.83 125.81 8.90
C GLU A 115 65.18 124.76 9.81
N ALA A 116 65.05 125.04 11.11
CA ALA A 116 64.42 124.16 12.09
C ALA A 116 62.94 123.88 11.78
N HIS A 117 62.18 124.88 11.30
CA HIS A 117 60.81 124.66 10.82
C HIS A 117 60.78 123.79 9.58
N SER A 118 61.64 124.03 8.58
CA SER A 118 61.70 123.19 7.38
C SER A 118 62.12 121.74 7.68
N GLU A 119 63.02 121.54 8.66
CA GLU A 119 63.40 120.21 9.13
C GLU A 119 62.23 119.55 9.88
N ALA A 120 61.51 120.29 10.74
CA ALA A 120 60.34 119.80 11.45
C ALA A 120 59.19 119.44 10.48
N ASP A 121 58.93 120.27 9.47
CA ASP A 121 57.94 120.01 8.42
C ASP A 121 58.33 118.79 7.57
N SER A 122 59.62 118.63 7.23
CA SER A 122 60.11 117.44 6.52
C SER A 122 59.90 116.15 7.33
N LYS A 123 60.14 116.20 8.64
CA LYS A 123 59.89 115.08 9.58
C LYS A 123 58.39 114.83 9.76
N ALA A 124 57.57 115.88 9.82
CA ALA A 124 56.12 115.74 9.89
C ALA A 124 55.55 115.09 8.62
N GLN A 125 56.06 115.46 7.44
CA GLN A 125 55.73 114.82 6.17
C GLN A 125 56.20 113.35 6.11
N GLU A 126 57.44 113.06 6.54
CA GLU A 126 57.95 111.68 6.60
C GLU A 126 57.14 110.79 7.55
N LEU A 127 56.78 111.29 8.74
CA LEU A 127 55.93 110.59 9.69
C LEU A 127 54.50 110.41 9.17
N SER A 128 53.95 111.42 8.47
CA SER A 128 52.63 111.32 7.83
C SER A 128 52.63 110.28 6.70
N ALA A 129 53.70 110.21 5.90
CA ALA A 129 53.87 109.19 4.87
C ALA A 129 53.98 107.78 5.48
N LYS A 130 54.79 107.60 6.53
CA LYS A 130 54.90 106.33 7.26
C LYS A 130 53.57 105.91 7.90
N LEU A 131 52.79 106.86 8.43
CA LEU A 131 51.46 106.60 8.97
C LEU A 131 50.47 106.18 7.87
N ALA A 132 50.49 106.84 6.71
CA ALA A 132 49.68 106.47 5.55
C ALA A 132 50.06 105.08 5.00
N GLU A 133 51.35 104.76 4.90
CA GLU A 133 51.81 103.41 4.53
C GLU A 133 51.38 102.34 5.54
N ALA A 134 51.47 102.63 6.84
CA ALA A 134 51.05 101.72 7.89
C ALA A 134 49.53 101.48 7.86
N GLN A 135 48.74 102.54 7.64
CA GLN A 135 47.30 102.46 7.45
C GLN A 135 46.95 101.60 6.23
N GLN A 136 47.59 101.86 5.07
CA GLN A 136 47.35 101.08 3.85
C GLN A 136 47.71 99.59 4.02
N LYS A 137 48.81 99.27 4.73
CA LYS A 137 49.18 97.89 5.05
C LYS A 137 48.15 97.22 5.96
N LEU A 138 47.66 97.92 6.98
CA LEU A 138 46.62 97.44 7.87
C LEU A 138 45.29 97.19 7.12
N ASP A 139 44.87 98.14 6.28
CA ASP A 139 43.64 98.02 5.47
C ASP A 139 43.73 96.83 4.49
N GLN A 140 44.90 96.62 3.87
CA GLN A 140 45.17 95.46 3.02
C GLN A 140 45.14 94.14 3.82
N GLU A 141 45.75 94.09 5.01
CA GLU A 141 45.67 92.91 5.88
C GLU A 141 44.24 92.61 6.35
N ILE A 142 43.45 93.64 6.67
CA ILE A 142 42.03 93.50 7.03
C ILE A 142 41.27 92.90 5.85
N LYS A 143 41.41 93.47 4.66
CA LYS A 143 40.76 92.97 3.44
C LYS A 143 41.14 91.52 3.12
N GLU A 144 42.41 91.16 3.23
CA GLU A 144 42.84 89.78 3.04
C GLU A 144 42.26 88.81 4.08
N ARG A 145 42.05 89.26 5.33
CA ARG A 145 41.38 88.47 6.36
C ARG A 145 39.89 88.33 6.05
N GLU A 146 39.22 89.39 5.64
CA GLU A 146 37.80 89.37 5.20
C GLU A 146 37.58 88.43 4.01
N GLU A 147 38.44 88.50 3.00
CA GLU A 147 38.42 87.57 1.86
C GLU A 147 38.61 86.12 2.34
N LYS A 148 39.61 85.84 3.20
CA LYS A 148 39.83 84.50 3.78
C LYS A 148 38.64 84.02 4.63
N TYR A 149 37.97 84.90 5.38
CA TYR A 149 36.77 84.56 6.15
C TYR A 149 35.56 84.26 5.25
N SER A 150 35.33 85.05 4.20
CA SER A 150 34.28 84.82 3.20
C SER A 150 34.48 83.48 2.47
N ASP A 151 35.73 83.16 2.16
CA ASP A 151 36.13 81.92 1.50
C ASP A 151 35.96 80.70 2.42
N LEU A 152 36.21 80.86 3.72
CA LEU A 152 35.95 79.86 4.76
C LEU A 152 34.45 79.65 4.99
N ASP A 153 33.66 80.71 5.13
CA ASP A 153 32.20 80.63 5.29
C ASP A 153 31.53 79.97 4.08
N SER A 154 31.98 80.30 2.88
CA SER A 154 31.58 79.62 1.63
C SER A 154 31.88 78.11 1.66
N LYS A 155 33.04 77.71 2.20
CA LYS A 155 33.40 76.29 2.37
C LYS A 155 32.56 75.61 3.45
N PHE A 156 32.33 76.24 4.60
CA PHE A 156 31.46 75.73 5.67
C PHE A 156 30.02 75.58 5.19
N THR A 157 29.46 76.57 4.48
CA THR A 157 28.13 76.51 3.89
C THR A 157 27.98 75.36 2.89
N ARG A 158 29.00 75.12 2.03
CA ARG A 158 29.01 73.96 1.12
C ARG A 158 29.09 72.63 1.87
N LEU A 159 29.91 72.55 2.91
CA LEU A 159 30.06 71.34 3.75
C LEU A 159 28.77 71.05 4.52
N HIS A 160 28.14 72.07 5.13
CA HIS A 160 26.86 71.94 5.81
C HIS A 160 25.74 71.48 4.87
N LYS A 161 25.65 72.06 3.66
CA LYS A 161 24.72 71.59 2.61
C LYS A 161 24.95 70.12 2.24
N ARG A 162 26.21 69.69 2.03
CA ARG A 162 26.55 68.29 1.74
C ARG A 162 26.21 67.36 2.90
N ALA A 163 26.50 67.76 4.14
CA ALA A 163 26.17 66.97 5.33
C ALA A 163 24.64 66.82 5.48
N LYS A 164 23.89 67.90 5.32
CA LYS A 164 22.42 67.89 5.33
C LYS A 164 21.85 66.98 4.24
N GLN A 165 22.38 67.04 3.01
CA GLN A 165 21.97 66.13 1.93
C GLN A 165 22.25 64.67 2.31
N ARG A 166 23.46 64.36 2.79
CA ARG A 166 23.81 62.97 3.14
C ARG A 166 22.96 62.43 4.29
N ILE A 167 22.57 63.26 5.26
CA ILE A 167 21.62 62.89 6.32
C ILE A 167 20.24 62.57 5.72
N GLN A 168 19.76 63.38 4.77
CA GLN A 168 18.48 63.10 4.07
C GLN A 168 18.53 61.83 3.23
N ASP A 169 19.63 61.59 2.51
CA ASP A 169 19.84 60.38 1.71
C ASP A 169 19.84 59.13 2.61
N VAL A 170 20.58 59.17 3.73
CA VAL A 170 20.65 58.05 4.71
C VAL A 170 19.30 57.84 5.40
N GLN A 171 18.56 58.89 5.72
CA GLN A 171 17.21 58.76 6.28
C GLN A 171 16.26 58.09 5.27
N LYS A 172 16.34 58.44 3.98
CA LYS A 172 15.57 57.77 2.94
C LYS A 172 15.99 56.31 2.73
N GLU A 173 17.30 56.04 2.66
CA GLU A 173 17.85 54.68 2.61
C GLU A 173 17.33 53.82 3.79
N LYS A 174 17.25 54.41 5.00
CA LYS A 174 16.67 53.78 6.18
C LYS A 174 15.17 53.50 6.02
N ASP A 175 14.38 54.48 5.61
CA ASP A 175 12.92 54.35 5.47
C ASP A 175 12.54 53.31 4.39
N ASP A 176 13.29 53.28 3.28
CA ASP A 176 13.18 52.28 2.21
C ASP A 176 13.54 50.86 2.71
N LEU A 177 14.54 50.73 3.59
CA LEU A 177 14.90 49.46 4.22
C LEU A 177 13.87 48.99 5.26
N GLU A 178 13.31 49.90 6.07
CA GLU A 178 12.23 49.58 7.01
C GLU A 178 10.97 49.10 6.26
N ALA A 179 10.64 49.70 5.11
CA ALA A 179 9.53 49.25 4.27
C ALA A 179 9.74 47.81 3.78
N ARG A 180 10.93 47.50 3.23
CA ARG A 180 11.29 46.13 2.81
C ARG A 180 11.27 45.12 3.96
N PHE A 181 11.71 45.53 5.15
CA PHE A 181 11.65 44.67 6.34
C PHE A 181 10.21 44.34 6.75
N ARG A 182 9.29 45.32 6.68
CA ARG A 182 7.86 45.09 6.90
C ARG A 182 7.27 44.13 5.86
N GLU A 183 7.53 44.33 4.57
CA GLU A 183 7.07 43.45 3.49
C GLU A 183 7.56 41.99 3.67
N VAL A 184 8.83 41.80 4.05
CA VAL A 184 9.41 40.48 4.31
C VAL A 184 8.82 39.85 5.56
N ASN A 185 8.57 40.61 6.63
CA ASN A 185 7.92 40.11 7.83
C ASN A 185 6.48 39.67 7.55
N GLU A 186 5.68 40.49 6.87
CA GLU A 186 4.33 40.12 6.44
C GLU A 186 4.31 38.89 5.51
N ALA A 187 5.32 38.75 4.64
CA ALA A 187 5.48 37.56 3.80
C ALA A 187 5.80 36.31 4.63
N SER A 188 6.64 36.44 5.65
CA SER A 188 6.95 35.38 6.61
C SER A 188 5.71 34.98 7.44
N GLU A 189 4.93 35.93 7.95
CA GLU A 189 3.69 35.67 8.69
C GLU A 189 2.63 34.99 7.81
N ARG A 190 2.50 35.41 6.54
CA ARG A 190 1.64 34.74 5.55
C ARG A 190 2.11 33.31 5.26
N ALA A 191 3.41 33.08 5.09
CA ALA A 191 3.97 31.75 4.86
C ALA A 191 3.79 30.83 6.08
N LEU A 192 4.02 31.32 7.30
CA LEU A 192 3.75 30.59 8.55
C LEU A 192 2.27 30.23 8.70
N SER A 193 1.36 31.15 8.35
CA SER A 193 -0.08 30.90 8.36
C SER A 193 -0.48 29.81 7.36
N GLN A 194 0.08 29.84 6.15
CA GLN A 194 -0.11 28.80 5.13
C GLN A 194 0.47 27.45 5.58
N GLN A 195 1.67 27.43 6.17
CA GLN A 195 2.26 26.22 6.74
C GLN A 195 1.39 25.61 7.84
N SER A 196 0.84 26.44 8.73
CA SER A 196 -0.08 25.99 9.80
C SER A 196 -1.37 25.39 9.24
N ALA A 197 -1.92 25.97 8.16
CA ALA A 197 -3.11 25.43 7.50
C ALA A 197 -2.82 24.08 6.84
N LEU A 198 -1.72 23.97 6.08
CA LEU A 198 -1.30 22.70 5.46
C LEU A 198 -0.97 21.62 6.50
N GLN A 199 -0.38 21.99 7.63
CA GLN A 199 -0.14 21.07 8.75
C GLN A 199 -1.46 20.55 9.34
N GLN A 200 -2.47 21.41 9.50
CA GLN A 200 -3.79 21.01 9.97
C GLN A 200 -4.51 20.07 8.98
N GLU A 201 -4.37 20.30 7.67
CA GLU A 201 -4.90 19.40 6.64
C GLU A 201 -4.16 18.04 6.61
N LEU A 202 -2.83 18.05 6.79
CA LEU A 202 -2.02 16.84 6.93
C LEU A 202 -2.47 15.99 8.14
N ASP A 203 -2.69 16.62 9.30
CA ASP A 203 -3.09 15.89 10.50
C ASP A 203 -4.56 15.43 10.43
N ARG A 204 -5.44 16.20 9.75
CA ARG A 204 -6.81 15.75 9.43
C ARG A 204 -6.81 14.54 8.49
N THR A 205 -6.00 14.55 7.43
CA THR A 205 -5.92 13.42 6.47
C THR A 205 -5.29 12.18 7.11
N ARG A 206 -4.27 12.34 7.97
CA ARG A 206 -3.73 11.27 8.83
C ARG A 206 -4.80 10.67 9.74
N GLN A 207 -5.62 11.51 10.39
CA GLN A 207 -6.71 11.03 11.23
C GLN A 207 -7.74 10.22 10.43
N GLN A 208 -8.15 10.72 9.25
CA GLN A 208 -9.05 10.00 8.35
C GLN A 208 -8.48 8.65 7.89
N ALA A 209 -7.19 8.59 7.56
CA ALA A 209 -6.51 7.34 7.20
C ALA A 209 -6.47 6.34 8.37
N ASN A 210 -6.18 6.81 9.59
CA ASN A 210 -6.20 5.98 10.79
C ASN A 210 -7.59 5.42 11.11
N ASP A 211 -8.65 6.21 10.91
CA ASP A 211 -10.02 5.76 11.15
C ASP A 211 -10.52 4.80 10.05
N ALA A 212 -10.08 4.99 8.80
CA ALA A 212 -10.28 4.01 7.72
C ALA A 212 -9.56 2.68 8.00
N LEU A 213 -8.32 2.70 8.50
CA LEU A 213 -7.60 1.50 8.91
C LEU A 213 -8.34 0.74 10.03
N LYS A 214 -8.85 1.45 11.05
CA LYS A 214 -9.68 0.82 12.11
C LYS A 214 -10.95 0.18 11.55
N ALA A 215 -11.60 0.81 10.56
CA ALA A 215 -12.78 0.24 9.92
C ALA A 215 -12.44 -1.05 9.17
N ILE A 216 -11.35 -1.06 8.38
CA ILE A 216 -10.86 -2.25 7.67
C ILE A 216 -10.47 -3.38 8.66
N ASP A 217 -9.83 -3.05 9.79
CA ASP A 217 -9.51 -4.05 10.81
C ASP A 217 -10.78 -4.62 11.49
N ALA A 218 -11.81 -3.80 11.72
CA ALA A 218 -13.09 -4.27 12.24
C ALA A 218 -13.82 -5.18 11.24
N GLU A 219 -13.86 -4.83 9.95
CA GLU A 219 -14.40 -5.68 8.88
C GLU A 219 -13.60 -6.99 8.76
N ARG A 220 -12.28 -6.94 8.81
CA ARG A 220 -11.40 -8.12 8.82
C ARG A 220 -11.68 -9.02 10.03
N GLN A 221 -11.95 -8.47 11.21
CA GLN A 221 -12.37 -9.26 12.38
C GLN A 221 -13.76 -9.88 12.19
N GLN A 222 -14.72 -9.14 11.63
CA GLN A 222 -16.05 -9.67 11.30
C GLN A 222 -15.95 -10.83 10.30
N LEU A 223 -15.22 -10.65 9.20
CA LEU A 223 -14.99 -11.69 8.18
C LEU A 223 -14.28 -12.92 8.74
N ARG A 224 -13.32 -12.76 9.66
CA ARG A 224 -12.73 -13.88 10.41
C ARG A 224 -13.76 -14.60 11.27
N SER A 225 -14.61 -13.88 12.00
CA SER A 225 -15.67 -14.48 12.82
C SER A 225 -16.72 -15.21 11.99
N ALA A 226 -17.04 -14.71 10.79
CA ALA A 226 -17.95 -15.33 9.85
C ALA A 226 -17.34 -16.59 9.22
N ASN A 227 -16.07 -16.54 8.81
CA ASN A 227 -15.35 -17.72 8.31
C ASN A 227 -15.23 -18.82 9.35
N ASN A 228 -14.96 -18.49 10.62
CA ASN A 228 -14.94 -19.47 11.70
C ASN A 228 -16.31 -20.13 11.85
N LYS A 229 -17.41 -19.36 11.93
CA LYS A 229 -18.78 -19.92 11.97
C LYS A 229 -19.11 -20.80 10.77
N LEU A 230 -18.70 -20.41 9.56
CA LEU A 230 -18.89 -21.23 8.36
C LEU A 230 -18.08 -22.53 8.42
N ARG A 231 -16.87 -22.48 8.95
CA ARG A 231 -16.04 -23.67 9.19
C ARG A 231 -16.67 -24.60 10.23
N ASP A 232 -17.13 -24.06 11.35
CA ASP A 232 -17.83 -24.79 12.40
C ASP A 232 -19.08 -25.48 11.83
N ASN A 233 -19.88 -24.76 11.01
CA ASN A 233 -21.04 -25.33 10.32
C ASN A 233 -20.66 -26.44 9.31
N ILE A 234 -19.55 -26.30 8.56
CA ILE A 234 -19.06 -27.33 7.64
C ILE A 234 -18.58 -28.57 8.41
N GLU A 235 -17.90 -28.37 9.53
CA GLU A 235 -17.45 -29.45 10.41
C GLU A 235 -18.65 -30.13 11.08
N GLU A 236 -19.69 -29.41 11.50
CA GLU A 236 -20.96 -30.00 11.98
C GLU A 236 -21.66 -30.81 10.87
N LEU A 237 -21.81 -30.27 9.66
CA LEU A 237 -22.42 -30.98 8.53
C LEU A 237 -21.65 -32.26 8.18
N ARG A 238 -20.31 -32.26 8.27
CA ARG A 238 -19.49 -33.48 8.14
C ARG A 238 -19.80 -34.50 9.23
N HIS A 239 -19.87 -34.08 10.50
CA HIS A 239 -20.26 -34.96 11.61
C HIS A 239 -21.70 -35.50 11.46
N GLN A 240 -22.61 -34.77 10.80
CA GLN A 240 -23.96 -35.24 10.49
C GLN A 240 -24.05 -36.18 9.27
N LEU A 241 -23.09 -36.09 8.32
CA LEU A 241 -23.03 -36.92 7.11
C LEU A 241 -22.29 -38.25 7.35
N GLN A 242 -21.17 -38.24 8.06
CA GLN A 242 -20.37 -39.43 8.38
C GLN A 242 -21.17 -40.64 8.94
N PRO A 243 -22.14 -40.49 9.89
CA PRO A 243 -22.96 -41.61 10.34
C PRO A 243 -23.93 -42.12 9.25
N LYS A 244 -24.32 -41.29 8.28
CA LYS A 244 -25.14 -41.71 7.13
C LYS A 244 -24.31 -42.47 6.10
N GLU A 245 -23.08 -42.03 5.86
CA GLU A 245 -22.12 -42.73 4.99
C GLU A 245 -21.83 -44.13 5.54
N THR A 246 -21.45 -44.24 6.81
CA THR A 246 -21.21 -45.56 7.46
C THR A 246 -22.48 -46.45 7.50
N ALA A 247 -23.68 -45.87 7.61
CA ALA A 247 -24.93 -46.63 7.49
C ALA A 247 -25.19 -47.11 6.05
N ILE A 248 -24.83 -46.32 5.03
CA ILE A 248 -24.91 -46.73 3.62
C ILE A 248 -23.91 -47.86 3.33
N GLU A 249 -22.66 -47.75 3.81
CA GLU A 249 -21.64 -48.79 3.69
C GLU A 249 -22.11 -50.10 4.34
N ALA A 250 -22.67 -50.03 5.55
CA ALA A 250 -23.24 -51.20 6.23
C ALA A 250 -24.42 -51.83 5.47
N LEU A 251 -25.28 -51.01 4.87
CA LEU A 251 -26.37 -51.49 4.01
C LEU A 251 -25.85 -52.11 2.70
N GLN A 252 -24.81 -51.55 2.08
CA GLN A 252 -24.15 -52.12 0.90
C GLN A 252 -23.55 -53.49 1.22
N HIS A 253 -22.83 -53.62 2.33
CA HIS A 253 -22.33 -54.92 2.81
C HIS A 253 -23.48 -55.91 3.04
N THR A 254 -24.57 -55.48 3.69
CA THR A 254 -25.74 -56.33 3.92
C THR A 254 -26.40 -56.77 2.61
N ILE A 255 -26.45 -55.91 1.58
CA ILE A 255 -26.97 -56.26 0.26
C ILE A 255 -26.07 -57.30 -0.42
N LEU A 256 -24.75 -57.10 -0.42
CA LEU A 256 -23.78 -58.06 -0.99
C LEU A 256 -23.87 -59.44 -0.31
N GLU A 257 -24.02 -59.49 1.01
CA GLU A 257 -24.27 -60.75 1.74
C GLU A 257 -25.58 -61.43 1.29
N LYS A 258 -26.64 -60.65 1.03
CA LYS A 258 -27.94 -61.18 0.57
C LYS A 258 -27.88 -61.64 -0.89
N GLU A 259 -27.12 -60.96 -1.75
CA GLU A 259 -26.86 -61.39 -3.11
C GLU A 259 -26.09 -62.72 -3.14
N GLN A 260 -25.04 -62.85 -2.32
CA GLN A 260 -24.30 -64.12 -2.17
C GLN A 260 -25.21 -65.24 -1.66
N MET A 261 -26.02 -65.00 -0.61
CA MET A 261 -26.99 -65.99 -0.12
C MET A 261 -28.00 -66.42 -1.19
N LEU A 262 -28.44 -65.50 -2.05
CA LEU A 262 -29.35 -65.82 -3.16
C LEU A 262 -28.66 -66.63 -4.25
N GLU A 263 -27.39 -66.38 -4.54
CA GLU A 263 -26.60 -67.17 -5.50
C GLU A 263 -26.31 -68.58 -4.98
N ASP A 264 -25.95 -68.71 -3.69
CA ASP A 264 -25.80 -70.01 -3.02
C ASP A 264 -27.12 -70.81 -3.06
N MET A 265 -28.26 -70.15 -2.81
CA MET A 265 -29.59 -70.76 -2.94
C MET A 265 -29.93 -71.17 -4.38
N ARG A 266 -29.54 -70.38 -5.39
CA ARG A 266 -29.69 -70.73 -6.82
C ARG A 266 -28.87 -71.96 -7.16
N GLY A 267 -27.61 -72.03 -6.72
CA GLY A 267 -26.76 -73.20 -6.90
C GLY A 267 -27.33 -74.47 -6.27
N LEU A 268 -27.87 -74.37 -5.05
CA LEU A 268 -28.54 -75.50 -4.38
C LEU A 268 -29.83 -75.93 -5.11
N LEU A 269 -30.64 -74.98 -5.60
CA LEU A 269 -31.83 -75.28 -6.40
C LEU A 269 -31.47 -75.95 -7.73
N GLN A 270 -30.46 -75.44 -8.44
CA GLN A 270 -29.98 -76.04 -9.68
C GLN A 270 -29.48 -77.48 -9.45
N ALA A 271 -28.66 -77.71 -8.42
CA ALA A 271 -28.18 -79.05 -8.08
C ALA A 271 -29.32 -80.02 -7.70
N ALA A 272 -30.37 -79.51 -7.04
CA ALA A 272 -31.57 -80.30 -6.73
C ALA A 272 -32.38 -80.64 -7.99
N ASP A 273 -32.54 -79.70 -8.93
CA ASP A 273 -33.21 -79.93 -10.21
C ASP A 273 -32.41 -80.86 -11.13
N GLU A 274 -31.08 -80.72 -11.21
CA GLU A 274 -30.20 -81.66 -11.92
C GLU A 274 -30.34 -83.09 -11.36
N LYS A 275 -30.34 -83.24 -10.03
CA LYS A 275 -30.57 -84.54 -9.36
C LYS A 275 -31.97 -85.09 -9.63
N ARG A 276 -33.01 -84.24 -9.66
CA ARG A 276 -34.37 -84.61 -10.02
C ARG A 276 -34.45 -85.07 -11.48
N GLN A 277 -33.82 -84.33 -12.39
CA GLN A 277 -33.76 -84.64 -13.82
C GLN A 277 -33.03 -85.98 -14.06
N ALA A 278 -31.91 -86.21 -13.39
CA ALA A 278 -31.18 -87.48 -13.42
C ALA A 278 -32.03 -88.65 -12.87
N SER A 279 -32.77 -88.44 -11.77
CA SER A 279 -33.66 -89.45 -11.20
C SER A 279 -34.83 -89.79 -12.14
N ILE A 280 -35.38 -88.78 -12.83
CA ILE A 280 -36.42 -88.95 -13.86
C ILE A 280 -35.86 -89.73 -15.06
N ALA A 281 -34.64 -89.41 -15.51
CA ALA A 281 -33.97 -90.12 -16.60
C ALA A 281 -33.64 -91.58 -16.24
N GLU A 282 -33.24 -91.86 -15.00
CA GLU A 282 -33.02 -93.22 -14.53
C GLU A 282 -34.34 -94.02 -14.46
N LEU A 283 -35.42 -93.39 -13.98
CA LEU A 283 -36.75 -94.00 -13.93
C LEU A 283 -37.32 -94.25 -15.34
N SER A 284 -37.16 -93.31 -16.28
CA SER A 284 -37.62 -93.50 -17.65
C SER A 284 -36.81 -94.58 -18.37
N ALA A 285 -35.50 -94.64 -18.17
CA ALA A 285 -34.66 -95.73 -18.69
C ALA A 285 -35.05 -97.10 -18.12
N LYS A 286 -35.37 -97.19 -16.81
CA LYS A 286 -35.90 -98.42 -16.19
C LYS A 286 -37.27 -98.79 -16.76
N HIS A 287 -38.16 -97.82 -16.97
CA HIS A 287 -39.47 -98.08 -17.55
C HIS A 287 -39.37 -98.55 -19.01
N GLN A 288 -38.54 -97.90 -19.81
CA GLN A 288 -38.25 -98.29 -21.20
C GLN A 288 -37.71 -99.73 -21.29
N LYS A 289 -36.74 -100.08 -20.44
CA LYS A 289 -36.20 -101.45 -20.38
C LYS A 289 -37.26 -102.49 -19.95
N ASN A 290 -38.19 -102.12 -19.08
CA ASN A 290 -39.30 -102.99 -18.70
C ASN A 290 -40.31 -103.16 -19.85
N LEU A 291 -40.60 -102.09 -20.61
CA LEU A 291 -41.42 -102.18 -21.82
C LEU A 291 -40.78 -103.11 -22.85
N GLU A 292 -39.50 -102.92 -23.18
CA GLU A 292 -38.74 -103.80 -24.08
C GLU A 292 -38.75 -105.27 -23.63
N SER A 293 -38.65 -105.51 -22.31
CA SER A 293 -38.74 -106.87 -21.75
C SER A 293 -40.15 -107.46 -21.83
N LEU A 294 -41.21 -106.66 -21.72
CA LEU A 294 -42.60 -107.11 -21.85
C LEU A 294 -42.97 -107.34 -23.31
N GLU A 295 -42.48 -106.49 -24.22
CA GLU A 295 -42.60 -106.67 -25.67
C GLU A 295 -41.91 -107.96 -26.13
N ALA A 296 -40.71 -108.25 -25.61
CA ALA A 296 -40.03 -109.52 -25.87
C ALA A 296 -40.85 -110.73 -25.36
N GLN A 297 -41.37 -110.68 -24.13
CA GLN A 297 -42.23 -111.74 -23.59
C GLN A 297 -43.52 -111.92 -24.39
N LEU A 298 -44.12 -110.84 -24.89
CA LEU A 298 -45.30 -110.90 -25.77
C LEU A 298 -44.97 -111.48 -27.14
N ALA A 299 -43.78 -111.18 -27.68
CA ALA A 299 -43.30 -111.77 -28.94
C ALA A 299 -43.08 -113.29 -28.79
N ASP A 300 -42.42 -113.73 -27.70
CA ASP A 300 -42.21 -115.15 -27.38
C ASP A 300 -43.55 -115.88 -27.17
N ALA A 301 -44.45 -115.32 -26.35
CA ALA A 301 -45.77 -115.90 -26.12
C ALA A 301 -46.63 -115.95 -27.40
N SER A 302 -46.50 -114.97 -28.30
CA SER A 302 -47.17 -115.00 -29.60
C SER A 302 -46.57 -116.05 -30.54
N SER A 303 -45.25 -116.25 -30.49
CA SER A 303 -44.54 -117.32 -31.20
C SER A 303 -45.02 -118.70 -30.73
N ASP A 304 -45.08 -118.92 -29.42
CA ASP A 304 -45.58 -120.18 -28.84
C ASP A 304 -47.08 -120.39 -29.09
N ARG A 305 -47.89 -119.33 -29.07
CA ARG A 305 -49.30 -119.39 -29.50
C ARG A 305 -49.42 -119.79 -30.98
N ASN A 306 -48.55 -119.28 -31.86
CA ASN A 306 -48.54 -119.67 -33.26
C ASN A 306 -48.16 -121.15 -33.44
N LYS A 307 -47.09 -121.62 -32.79
CA LYS A 307 -46.71 -123.06 -32.74
C LYS A 307 -47.86 -123.93 -32.21
N ALA A 308 -48.50 -123.50 -31.13
CA ALA A 308 -49.66 -124.20 -30.57
C ALA A 308 -50.83 -124.25 -31.59
N THR A 309 -51.08 -123.18 -32.32
CA THR A 309 -52.08 -123.13 -33.40
C THR A 309 -51.75 -124.13 -34.51
N GLU A 310 -50.48 -124.21 -34.95
CA GLU A 310 -50.01 -125.21 -35.93
C GLU A 310 -50.20 -126.65 -35.43
N THR A 311 -49.93 -126.92 -34.14
CA THR A 311 -50.20 -128.24 -33.54
C THR A 311 -51.69 -128.55 -33.44
N ILE A 312 -52.54 -127.57 -33.14
CA ILE A 312 -54.01 -127.75 -33.10
C ILE A 312 -54.54 -128.06 -34.49
N SER A 313 -54.11 -127.34 -35.53
CA SER A 313 -54.48 -127.65 -36.92
C SER A 313 -54.04 -129.05 -37.34
N SER A 314 -52.84 -129.48 -36.92
CA SER A 314 -52.34 -130.84 -37.17
C SER A 314 -53.18 -131.91 -36.46
N LEU A 315 -53.62 -131.65 -35.22
CA LEU A 315 -54.50 -132.55 -34.46
C LEU A 315 -55.93 -132.58 -35.00
N GLN A 316 -56.48 -131.45 -35.47
CA GLN A 316 -57.80 -131.39 -36.12
C GLN A 316 -57.85 -132.25 -37.38
N MET A 317 -56.80 -132.22 -38.21
CA MET A 317 -56.65 -133.13 -39.36
C MET A 317 -56.64 -134.61 -38.94
N LEU A 318 -55.99 -134.94 -37.82
CA LEU A 318 -55.95 -136.31 -37.29
C LEU A 318 -57.32 -136.75 -36.75
N VAL A 319 -58.07 -135.89 -36.06
CA VAL A 319 -59.41 -136.19 -35.54
C VAL A 319 -60.39 -136.51 -36.66
N ALA A 320 -60.38 -135.71 -37.74
CA ALA A 320 -61.22 -135.98 -38.93
C ALA A 320 -60.93 -137.36 -39.55
N GLU A 321 -59.66 -137.81 -39.55
CA GLU A 321 -59.28 -139.16 -40.00
C GLU A 321 -59.82 -140.27 -39.07
N LYS A 322 -59.95 -140.01 -37.76
CA LYS A 322 -60.48 -140.98 -36.78
C LYS A 322 -62.01 -141.07 -36.81
N GLU A 323 -62.71 -139.93 -36.90
CA GLU A 323 -64.17 -139.91 -36.98
C GLU A 323 -64.67 -140.68 -38.22
N SER A 324 -63.98 -140.56 -39.36
CA SER A 324 -64.27 -141.36 -40.56
C SER A 324 -64.19 -142.87 -40.34
N LYS A 325 -63.29 -143.35 -39.46
CA LYS A 325 -63.12 -144.79 -39.14
C LYS A 325 -64.14 -145.32 -38.14
N ILE A 326 -64.67 -144.47 -37.27
CA ILE A 326 -65.71 -144.86 -36.30
C ILE A 326 -67.03 -145.15 -37.02
N ALA A 327 -67.39 -144.32 -38.00
CA ALA A 327 -68.58 -144.49 -38.84
C ALA A 327 -68.63 -145.85 -39.56
N GLU A 328 -67.48 -146.40 -39.97
CA GLU A 328 -67.39 -147.74 -40.58
C GLU A 328 -67.65 -148.88 -39.57
N MET A 329 -67.28 -148.70 -38.29
CA MET A 329 -67.45 -149.74 -37.26
C MET A 329 -68.88 -149.84 -36.70
N GLU A 330 -69.58 -148.71 -36.55
CA GLU A 330 -70.93 -148.70 -35.97
C GLU A 330 -71.97 -149.44 -36.85
N ALA A 331 -71.75 -149.46 -38.17
CA ALA A 331 -72.56 -150.20 -39.13
C ALA A 331 -72.46 -151.74 -38.96
N ALA A 332 -71.39 -152.26 -38.35
CA ALA A 332 -71.19 -153.69 -38.16
C ALA A 332 -71.81 -154.21 -36.84
N SER A 333 -71.78 -153.40 -35.77
CA SER A 333 -72.15 -153.85 -34.41
C SER A 333 -73.66 -154.05 -34.20
N THR A 334 -74.50 -153.30 -34.90
CA THR A 334 -75.95 -153.27 -34.68
C THR A 334 -76.67 -154.58 -35.07
N GLY A 335 -76.05 -155.44 -35.89
CA GLY A 335 -76.61 -156.75 -36.28
C GLY A 335 -76.51 -157.83 -35.21
N GLU A 336 -75.69 -157.66 -34.18
CA GLU A 336 -75.35 -158.73 -33.22
C GLU A 336 -76.08 -158.58 -31.86
N ALA A 337 -76.28 -157.34 -31.41
CA ALA A 337 -76.87 -157.01 -30.11
C ALA A 337 -78.33 -157.50 -29.91
N ALA A 338 -79.06 -157.81 -30.99
CA ALA A 338 -80.44 -158.30 -30.91
C ALA A 338 -80.57 -159.70 -30.32
N ARG A 339 -79.53 -160.55 -30.38
CA ARG A 339 -79.61 -161.97 -29.99
C ARG A 339 -79.45 -162.22 -28.49
N LEU A 340 -78.79 -161.32 -27.75
CA LEU A 340 -78.37 -161.55 -26.36
C LEU A 340 -79.43 -161.18 -25.30
N ARG A 341 -80.45 -160.39 -25.66
CA ARG A 341 -81.39 -159.82 -24.67
C ARG A 341 -82.34 -160.85 -24.02
N ALA A 342 -82.44 -162.06 -24.57
CA ALA A 342 -83.36 -163.10 -24.09
C ALA A 342 -82.91 -163.86 -22.82
N ALA A 343 -81.68 -163.66 -22.34
CA ALA A 343 -81.06 -164.54 -21.33
C ALA A 343 -80.92 -163.96 -19.90
N VAL A 344 -81.26 -162.70 -19.66
CA VAL A 344 -80.80 -161.97 -18.44
C VAL A 344 -81.82 -161.91 -17.30
N GLU A 345 -83.12 -162.08 -17.55
CA GLU A 345 -84.20 -161.86 -16.55
C GLU A 345 -84.27 -162.88 -15.40
N THR A 346 -83.40 -163.91 -15.36
CA THR A 346 -83.56 -165.05 -14.45
C THR A 346 -82.81 -164.93 -13.10
N LEU A 347 -81.99 -163.89 -12.87
CA LEU A 347 -80.98 -163.87 -11.78
C LEU A 347 -81.16 -162.85 -10.63
N LYS A 348 -82.27 -162.11 -10.55
CA LYS A 348 -82.33 -160.85 -9.76
C LYS A 348 -82.89 -160.93 -8.31
N GLY A 349 -82.89 -162.10 -7.66
CA GLY A 349 -83.69 -162.37 -6.45
C GLY A 349 -83.18 -161.90 -5.07
N ASP A 350 -81.89 -162.03 -4.75
CA ASP A 350 -81.51 -162.54 -3.41
C ASP A 350 -80.82 -161.57 -2.39
N LEU A 351 -80.77 -160.24 -2.60
CA LEU A 351 -79.67 -159.40 -2.06
C LEU A 351 -79.87 -158.56 -0.75
N THR A 352 -81.04 -158.44 -0.11
CA THR A 352 -81.42 -157.17 0.58
C THR A 352 -81.27 -156.99 2.12
N HIS A 353 -80.59 -157.83 2.92
CA HIS A 353 -80.88 -157.94 4.38
C HIS A 353 -79.98 -157.20 5.44
N LEU A 354 -78.81 -156.62 5.14
CA LEU A 354 -77.65 -156.78 6.07
C LEU A 354 -77.21 -155.66 7.08
N LYS A 355 -77.70 -154.40 7.14
CA LYS A 355 -76.91 -153.30 7.77
C LYS A 355 -77.66 -152.27 8.66
N HIS A 356 -77.18 -151.97 9.89
CA HIS A 356 -77.75 -150.89 10.76
C HIS A 356 -76.85 -150.25 11.88
N GLU A 357 -75.84 -150.91 12.45
CA GLU A 357 -75.10 -150.39 13.63
C GLU A 357 -73.84 -149.54 13.31
N HIS A 358 -73.51 -148.48 14.10
CA HIS A 358 -72.12 -147.97 14.19
C HIS A 358 -71.68 -146.94 15.30
N GLU A 359 -72.47 -145.92 15.65
CA GLU A 359 -71.96 -144.59 16.11
C GLU A 359 -71.94 -144.35 17.65
N LYS A 360 -70.97 -143.56 18.19
CA LYS A 360 -71.08 -142.90 19.52
C LYS A 360 -70.08 -141.83 20.05
N GLU A 361 -68.76 -141.88 19.80
CA GLU A 361 -67.73 -141.41 20.79
C GLU A 361 -66.98 -140.07 20.49
N LYS A 362 -66.65 -139.22 21.51
CA LYS A 362 -65.95 -137.92 21.25
C LYS A 362 -65.21 -137.08 22.35
N GLU A 363 -65.60 -137.04 23.64
CA GLU A 363 -65.77 -135.73 24.35
C GLU A 363 -64.77 -135.23 25.45
N SER A 364 -63.43 -135.42 25.42
CA SER A 364 -62.59 -135.36 26.66
C SER A 364 -61.42 -134.33 26.88
N TRP A 365 -61.22 -133.23 26.14
CA TRP A 365 -59.84 -132.65 25.94
C TRP A 365 -59.34 -131.29 26.56
N GLU A 366 -60.06 -130.48 27.37
CA GLU A 366 -59.79 -129.00 27.45
C GLU A 366 -58.91 -128.33 28.59
N ALA A 367 -58.30 -129.00 29.57
CA ALA A 367 -58.05 -128.37 30.90
C ALA A 367 -56.73 -127.57 31.26
N ALA A 368 -55.68 -127.45 30.43
CA ALA A 368 -54.28 -127.35 30.95
C ALA A 368 -53.57 -125.96 31.19
N SER A 369 -54.14 -124.78 30.89
CA SER A 369 -53.33 -123.59 30.49
C SER A 369 -52.82 -122.56 31.55
N ARG A 370 -52.93 -122.75 32.87
CA ARG A 370 -52.98 -121.61 33.85
C ARG A 370 -51.73 -121.19 34.67
N ALA A 371 -50.52 -121.75 34.48
CA ALA A 371 -49.47 -121.76 35.53
C ALA A 371 -48.29 -120.73 35.48
N LEU A 372 -48.17 -119.85 34.48
CA LEU A 372 -46.88 -119.20 34.15
C LEU A 372 -46.49 -117.90 34.93
N ASN A 373 -47.42 -117.22 35.59
CA ASN A 373 -47.36 -115.75 35.74
C ASN A 373 -46.55 -115.15 36.93
N THR A 374 -45.88 -115.94 37.77
CA THR A 374 -45.45 -115.50 39.13
C THR A 374 -43.98 -115.07 39.32
N LYS A 375 -43.13 -115.08 38.28
CA LYS A 375 -41.66 -114.95 38.46
C LYS A 375 -41.05 -113.54 38.33
N LEU A 376 -41.84 -112.49 38.02
CA LEU A 376 -41.31 -111.19 37.60
C LEU A 376 -40.86 -110.25 38.76
N GLN A 377 -41.38 -110.43 39.97
CA GLN A 377 -41.46 -109.37 40.99
C GLN A 377 -40.21 -109.15 41.87
N ILE A 378 -39.12 -109.91 41.67
CA ILE A 378 -37.97 -109.96 42.62
C ILE A 378 -36.85 -108.95 42.29
N ALA A 379 -36.81 -108.38 41.08
CA ALA A 379 -35.63 -107.65 40.59
C ALA A 379 -35.47 -106.20 41.10
N GLU A 380 -36.53 -105.55 41.58
CA GLU A 380 -36.54 -104.08 41.78
C GLU A 380 -35.84 -103.59 43.07
N SER A 381 -35.57 -104.49 44.03
CA SER A 381 -35.08 -104.11 45.37
C SER A 381 -33.63 -103.59 45.44
N ASN A 382 -32.79 -103.86 44.44
CA ASN A 382 -31.34 -103.62 44.53
C ASN A 382 -30.88 -102.18 44.20
N ARG A 383 -31.78 -101.30 43.77
CA ARG A 383 -31.43 -99.96 43.23
C ARG A 383 -31.09 -98.90 44.29
N ILE A 384 -31.56 -99.06 45.53
CA ILE A 384 -31.62 -97.97 46.53
C ILE A 384 -30.29 -97.72 47.25
N CYS A 385 -29.36 -98.68 47.29
CA CYS A 385 -28.13 -98.56 48.09
C CYS A 385 -27.06 -97.59 47.53
N ALA A 386 -27.18 -97.12 46.28
CA ALA A 386 -26.15 -96.34 45.60
C ALA A 386 -26.17 -94.83 45.88
N GLU A 387 -27.27 -94.27 46.40
CA GLU A 387 -27.45 -92.81 46.52
C GLU A 387 -26.72 -92.19 47.73
N ILE A 388 -26.25 -92.99 48.69
CA ILE A 388 -25.67 -92.51 49.96
C ILE A 388 -24.22 -92.00 49.82
N GLU A 389 -23.44 -92.49 48.85
CA GLU A 389 -22.02 -92.13 48.72
C GLU A 389 -21.80 -90.68 48.23
N VAL A 390 -22.75 -90.11 47.49
CA VAL A 390 -22.65 -88.78 46.88
C VAL A 390 -22.56 -87.65 47.92
N ALA A 391 -23.15 -87.84 49.11
CA ALA A 391 -23.17 -86.83 50.17
C ALA A 391 -21.77 -86.47 50.72
N LYS A 392 -20.79 -87.37 50.57
CA LYS A 392 -19.46 -87.24 51.19
C LYS A 392 -18.55 -86.20 50.51
N MET A 393 -18.74 -85.99 49.20
CA MET A 393 -17.92 -85.05 48.39
C MET A 393 -18.13 -83.58 48.78
N ARG A 394 -19.24 -83.24 49.43
CA ARG A 394 -19.63 -81.86 49.76
C ARG A 394 -18.75 -81.21 50.84
N SER A 395 -18.06 -82.00 51.66
CA SER A 395 -17.19 -81.52 52.75
C SER A 395 -15.82 -81.00 52.30
N GLN A 396 -15.39 -81.28 51.06
CA GLN A 396 -14.03 -80.97 50.59
C GLN A 396 -13.84 -79.46 50.28
N LEU A 397 -14.90 -78.83 49.73
CA LEU A 397 -14.91 -77.45 49.22
C LEU A 397 -14.77 -76.37 50.30
N GLU A 398 -15.05 -76.70 51.56
CA GLU A 398 -15.03 -75.74 52.68
C GLU A 398 -13.60 -75.32 53.07
N SER A 399 -12.58 -76.11 52.67
CA SER A 399 -11.16 -75.85 52.96
C SER A 399 -10.54 -74.70 52.15
N GLU A 400 -11.05 -74.43 50.95
CA GLU A 400 -10.51 -73.41 50.03
C GLU A 400 -10.73 -71.98 50.53
N VAL A 401 -11.75 -71.77 51.37
CA VAL A 401 -12.06 -70.46 51.98
C VAL A 401 -10.87 -69.91 52.80
N SER A 402 -10.08 -70.80 53.42
CA SER A 402 -8.89 -70.42 54.18
C SER A 402 -7.77 -69.77 53.35
N ALA A 403 -7.74 -70.00 52.03
CA ALA A 403 -6.73 -69.43 51.14
C ALA A 403 -6.87 -67.90 51.00
N LYS A 404 -8.09 -67.36 51.14
CA LYS A 404 -8.35 -65.91 50.99
C LYS A 404 -7.78 -65.07 52.14
N THR A 405 -7.55 -65.65 53.32
CA THR A 405 -7.06 -64.90 54.49
C THR A 405 -5.64 -64.35 54.31
N ARG A 406 -4.76 -65.07 53.58
CA ARG A 406 -3.35 -64.66 53.35
C ARG A 406 -3.16 -63.44 52.44
N MET A 407 -4.23 -62.97 51.79
CA MET A 407 -4.17 -61.80 50.90
C MET A 407 -4.32 -60.47 51.63
N LEU A 408 -4.75 -60.47 52.89
CA LEU A 408 -4.92 -59.25 53.70
C LEU A 408 -3.58 -58.77 54.29
N ASP A 409 -2.73 -59.70 54.76
CA ASP A 409 -1.43 -59.39 55.36
C ASP A 409 -0.47 -58.61 54.43
N ALA A 410 -0.71 -58.66 53.11
CA ALA A 410 0.06 -57.93 52.11
C ALA A 410 -0.21 -56.42 52.10
N ARG A 411 -1.32 -55.95 52.70
CA ARG A 411 -1.70 -54.52 52.70
C ARG A 411 -1.06 -53.72 53.83
N ASP A 412 -0.71 -54.36 54.94
CA ASP A 412 -0.03 -53.70 56.07
C ASP A 412 1.41 -53.27 55.72
N ALA A 413 1.98 -53.74 54.61
CA ALA A 413 3.26 -53.26 54.08
C ALA A 413 3.21 -51.85 53.49
N GLU A 414 2.05 -51.41 52.97
CA GLU A 414 1.89 -50.08 52.34
C GLU A 414 1.95 -48.94 53.38
N LEU A 415 1.64 -49.25 54.64
CA LEU A 415 1.76 -48.34 55.81
C LEU A 415 3.20 -47.87 56.10
N ALA A 416 4.23 -48.54 55.55
CA ALA A 416 5.62 -48.14 55.73
C ALA A 416 5.99 -46.83 55.01
N ALA A 417 5.30 -46.50 53.92
CA ALA A 417 5.56 -45.31 53.10
C ALA A 417 5.25 -43.97 53.80
N VAL A 418 4.44 -44.00 54.88
CA VAL A 418 4.13 -42.83 55.72
C VAL A 418 5.38 -42.25 56.42
N LYS A 419 6.50 -42.98 56.43
CA LYS A 419 7.77 -42.52 57.02
C LYS A 419 8.53 -41.50 56.16
N GLU A 420 8.28 -41.42 54.85
CA GLU A 420 8.92 -40.43 53.97
C GLU A 420 8.53 -38.98 54.32
N GLU A 421 7.31 -38.78 54.83
CA GLU A 421 6.71 -37.47 55.11
C GLU A 421 7.44 -36.69 56.23
N ILE A 422 8.18 -37.41 57.09
CA ILE A 422 8.95 -36.85 58.22
C ILE A 422 10.16 -36.03 57.73
N ASN A 423 10.77 -36.39 56.60
CA ASN A 423 12.01 -35.78 56.11
C ASN A 423 11.83 -34.40 55.43
N LEU A 424 10.59 -33.92 55.28
CA LEU A 424 10.29 -32.61 54.69
C LEU A 424 10.35 -31.48 55.72
N LEU A 425 9.91 -31.74 56.96
CA LEU A 425 9.77 -30.73 58.03
C LEU A 425 11.11 -30.22 58.58
N GLU A 426 12.21 -31.00 58.48
CA GLU A 426 13.53 -30.58 58.97
C GLU A 426 14.15 -29.41 58.16
N ARG A 427 13.77 -29.23 56.89
CA ARG A 427 14.32 -28.16 56.04
C ARG A 427 13.85 -26.76 56.45
N GLU A 428 12.61 -26.63 56.94
CA GLU A 428 12.02 -25.33 57.24
C GLU A 428 12.67 -24.67 58.47
N PHE A 429 13.08 -25.48 59.45
CA PHE A 429 13.71 -25.01 60.70
C PHE A 429 15.04 -24.26 60.50
N SER A 430 15.74 -24.50 59.40
CA SER A 430 17.04 -23.86 59.11
C SER A 430 16.91 -22.40 58.63
N SER A 431 15.76 -22.01 58.07
CA SER A 431 15.53 -20.69 57.48
C SER A 431 15.37 -19.56 58.51
N TYR A 432 14.84 -19.88 59.70
CA TYR A 432 14.49 -18.90 60.73
C TYR A 432 15.72 -18.27 61.43
N LYS A 433 16.82 -19.01 61.51
CA LYS A 433 18.00 -18.68 62.34
C LYS A 433 18.83 -17.49 61.82
N SER A 434 18.81 -17.23 60.51
CA SER A 434 19.67 -16.21 59.87
C SER A 434 19.14 -14.77 59.99
N ARG A 435 17.85 -14.57 60.31
CA ARG A 435 17.21 -13.24 60.29
C ARG A 435 17.45 -12.42 61.57
N ALA A 436 17.83 -13.04 62.68
CA ALA A 436 18.01 -12.35 63.97
C ALA A 436 19.35 -11.59 64.11
N HIS A 437 20.41 -12.04 63.40
CA HIS A 437 21.78 -11.54 63.64
C HIS A 437 22.06 -10.13 63.09
N ALA A 438 21.24 -9.64 62.16
CA ALA A 438 21.47 -8.37 61.46
C ALA A 438 21.02 -7.11 62.21
N LEU A 439 20.22 -7.25 63.29
CA LEU A 439 19.63 -6.11 64.00
C LEU A 439 20.51 -5.53 65.13
N LEU A 440 21.44 -6.34 65.68
CA LEU A 440 22.30 -5.91 66.79
C LEU A 440 23.42 -4.96 66.32
N GLN A 441 24.06 -5.28 65.20
CA GLN A 441 25.28 -4.62 64.70
C GLN A 441 25.08 -3.14 64.29
N LYS A 442 23.84 -2.66 64.24
CA LYS A 442 23.49 -1.30 63.76
C LYS A 442 23.40 -0.25 64.88
N LYS A 443 23.48 -0.64 66.17
CA LYS A 443 23.29 0.29 67.30
C LYS A 443 24.55 0.73 68.03
N ASP A 444 25.62 -0.07 67.99
CA ASP A 444 26.84 0.20 68.77
C ASP A 444 27.76 1.27 68.14
N ALA A 445 27.50 1.68 66.89
CA ALA A 445 28.40 2.51 66.08
C ALA A 445 28.16 4.04 66.12
N GLN A 446 27.26 4.56 66.98
CA GLN A 446 26.79 5.96 66.89
C GLN A 446 27.05 6.86 68.12
N LEU A 447 27.74 6.41 69.17
CA LEU A 447 27.84 7.16 70.44
C LEU A 447 29.23 7.14 71.12
N ALA A 448 30.30 7.43 70.39
CA ALA A 448 31.62 7.66 71.01
C ALA A 448 32.47 8.68 70.24
N GLY A 449 32.91 9.75 70.91
CA GLY A 449 34.03 10.58 70.48
C GLY A 449 33.68 11.97 69.96
N ALA A 450 33.44 12.92 70.87
CA ALA A 450 33.63 14.34 70.59
C ALA A 450 34.14 15.05 71.86
N LYS A 451 35.20 15.85 71.70
CA LYS A 451 35.64 17.00 72.52
C LYS A 451 36.96 16.91 73.32
N ASP A 452 37.97 17.54 72.73
CA ASP A 452 38.66 18.73 73.30
C ASP A 452 39.91 18.57 74.18
N SER A 453 40.92 17.86 73.65
CA SER A 453 42.20 18.55 73.34
C SER A 453 42.39 18.76 71.83
N GLU A 454 41.47 18.20 71.02
CA GLU A 454 41.56 18.18 69.57
C GLU A 454 41.18 19.52 68.96
N GLN A 455 40.17 20.25 69.47
CA GLN A 455 39.63 21.45 68.81
C GLN A 455 40.66 22.51 68.34
N VAL A 456 41.76 22.74 69.06
CA VAL A 456 42.78 23.73 68.64
C VAL A 456 43.73 23.14 67.58
N LYS A 457 44.17 21.89 67.73
CA LYS A 457 44.89 21.20 66.65
C LYS A 457 44.01 21.01 65.43
N ALA A 458 42.73 20.69 65.62
CA ALA A 458 41.73 20.56 64.59
C ALA A 458 41.41 21.90 63.92
N LEU A 459 41.66 23.05 64.53
CA LEU A 459 41.57 24.35 63.85
C LEU A 459 42.82 24.66 63.01
N GLU A 460 44.03 24.30 63.46
CA GLU A 460 45.24 24.42 62.63
C GLU A 460 45.33 23.35 61.53
N GLU A 461 44.87 22.14 61.82
CA GLU A 461 44.72 21.03 60.89
C GLU A 461 43.56 21.31 59.95
N ALA A 462 42.42 21.87 60.39
CA ALA A 462 41.38 22.35 59.47
C ALA A 462 41.81 23.59 58.67
N LEU A 463 42.72 24.43 59.14
CA LEU A 463 43.29 25.50 58.31
C LEU A 463 44.17 24.90 57.21
N LYS A 464 45.09 23.98 57.56
CA LYS A 464 45.94 23.28 56.59
C LYS A 464 45.14 22.37 55.67
N GLU A 465 44.08 21.76 56.14
CA GLU A 465 43.18 20.95 55.34
C GLU A 465 42.30 21.84 54.47
N ALA A 466 41.82 22.99 54.94
CA ALA A 466 41.16 23.99 54.09
C ALA A 466 42.13 24.57 53.02
N GLU A 467 43.41 24.76 53.32
CA GLU A 467 44.42 25.16 52.32
C GLU A 467 44.66 24.06 51.29
N LYS A 468 44.73 22.78 51.72
CA LYS A 468 44.80 21.63 50.81
C LYS A 468 43.54 21.48 49.98
N GLU A 469 42.36 21.55 50.60
CA GLU A 469 41.04 21.52 49.97
C GLU A 469 40.91 22.66 48.96
N VAL A 470 41.35 23.88 49.28
CA VAL A 470 41.39 25.00 48.31
C VAL A 470 42.36 24.69 47.17
N SER A 471 43.56 24.13 47.44
CA SER A 471 44.49 23.74 46.37
C SER A 471 43.93 22.61 45.49
N PHE A 472 43.20 21.67 46.09
CA PHE A 472 42.54 20.56 45.44
C PHE A 472 41.34 21.02 44.62
N VAL A 473 40.47 21.87 45.17
CA VAL A 473 39.35 22.52 44.48
C VAL A 473 39.84 23.44 43.36
N CYS A 474 40.99 24.11 43.50
CA CYS A 474 41.61 24.83 42.39
C CYS A 474 42.12 23.88 41.30
N ALA A 475 42.76 22.76 41.65
CA ALA A 475 43.19 21.76 40.69
C ALA A 475 42.01 21.05 40.00
N GLU A 476 40.92 20.77 40.73
CA GLU A 476 39.67 20.24 40.19
C GLU A 476 38.94 21.25 39.32
N ARG A 477 38.93 22.54 39.68
CA ARG A 477 38.42 23.63 38.83
C ARG A 477 39.21 23.70 37.53
N ASP A 478 40.54 23.68 37.60
CA ASP A 478 41.40 23.83 36.42
C ASP A 478 41.30 22.58 35.52
N LYS A 479 41.17 21.40 36.13
CA LYS A 479 40.82 20.17 35.41
C LYS A 479 39.43 20.26 34.77
N ALA A 480 38.41 20.73 35.48
CA ALA A 480 37.06 20.88 34.95
C ALA A 480 36.99 21.92 33.83
N LEU A 481 37.78 23.00 33.90
CA LEU A 481 37.96 23.97 32.83
C LEU A 481 38.63 23.34 31.60
N GLN A 482 39.67 22.53 31.80
CA GLN A 482 40.33 21.80 30.70
C GLN A 482 39.40 20.75 30.08
N ASP A 483 38.66 19.99 30.89
CA ASP A 483 37.68 19.00 30.43
C ASP A 483 36.53 19.68 29.67
N LEU A 484 36.08 20.87 30.11
CA LEU A 484 35.09 21.68 29.39
C LEU A 484 35.64 22.26 28.08
N GLN A 485 36.90 22.71 28.03
CA GLN A 485 37.56 23.12 26.78
C GLN A 485 37.69 21.95 25.79
N ASN A 486 38.06 20.76 26.29
CA ASN A 486 38.16 19.54 25.49
C ASN A 486 36.78 19.13 24.95
N ALA A 487 35.73 19.21 25.78
CA ALA A 487 34.35 18.94 25.36
C ALA A 487 33.86 19.93 24.30
N LEU A 488 34.13 21.23 24.46
CA LEU A 488 33.82 22.24 23.45
C LEU A 488 34.56 21.97 22.12
N ALA A 489 35.85 21.64 22.17
CA ALA A 489 36.62 21.30 20.97
C ALA A 489 36.07 20.06 20.24
N ASN A 490 35.66 19.03 21.00
CA ASN A 490 34.99 17.85 20.45
C ASN A 490 33.64 18.22 19.80
N HIS A 491 32.80 19.02 20.46
CA HIS A 491 31.54 19.48 19.88
C HIS A 491 31.73 20.31 18.61
N TYR A 492 32.72 21.21 18.54
CA TYR A 492 33.05 21.93 17.31
C TYR A 492 33.47 20.98 16.18
N LYS A 493 34.26 19.95 16.50
CA LYS A 493 34.65 18.92 15.53
C LYS A 493 33.43 18.12 15.04
N GLU A 494 32.57 17.65 15.94
CA GLU A 494 31.36 16.92 15.56
C GLU A 494 30.39 17.79 14.73
N ILE A 495 30.29 19.10 15.02
CA ILE A 495 29.47 20.02 14.22
C ILE A 495 30.05 20.12 12.80
N ALA A 496 31.36 20.31 12.65
CA ALA A 496 32.01 20.34 11.34
C ALA A 496 31.85 19.02 10.56
N GLU A 497 31.91 17.87 11.23
CA GLU A 497 31.64 16.56 10.63
C GLU A 497 30.17 16.40 10.21
N ARG A 498 29.21 16.88 11.01
CA ARG A 498 27.79 16.92 10.66
C ARG A 498 27.49 17.85 9.48
N ASP A 499 28.11 19.04 9.44
CA ASP A 499 27.96 20.00 8.34
C ASP A 499 28.52 19.43 7.02
N ALA A 500 29.65 18.70 7.08
CA ALA A 500 30.20 17.99 5.93
C ALA A 500 29.25 16.88 5.44
N ALA A 501 28.77 16.02 6.35
CA ALA A 501 27.82 14.96 6.01
C ALA A 501 26.50 15.51 5.45
N LEU A 502 26.00 16.63 5.98
CA LEU A 502 24.81 17.31 5.48
C LEU A 502 25.02 17.87 4.08
N LYS A 503 26.20 18.44 3.79
CA LYS A 503 26.57 18.92 2.45
C LYS A 503 26.63 17.78 1.44
N ASP A 504 27.21 16.64 1.80
CA ASP A 504 27.26 15.44 0.95
C ASP A 504 25.86 14.88 0.70
N ALA A 505 25.01 14.82 1.73
CA ALA A 505 23.60 14.42 1.60
C ALA A 505 22.82 15.37 0.67
N LEU A 506 23.00 16.69 0.78
CA LEU A 506 22.40 17.67 -0.14
C LEU A 506 22.87 17.49 -1.59
N GLN A 507 24.13 17.07 -1.79
CA GLN A 507 24.65 16.77 -3.13
C GLN A 507 24.05 15.48 -3.69
N GLN A 508 23.86 14.44 -2.87
CA GLN A 508 23.15 13.22 -3.26
C GLN A 508 21.69 13.52 -3.63
N ILE A 509 20.97 14.29 -2.81
CA ILE A 509 19.58 14.71 -3.09
C ILE A 509 19.50 15.42 -4.45
N LYS A 510 20.37 16.40 -4.72
CA LYS A 510 20.42 17.09 -6.03
C LYS A 510 20.70 16.15 -7.20
N SER A 511 21.51 15.11 -7.01
CA SER A 511 21.75 14.11 -8.05
C SER A 511 20.51 13.25 -8.32
N LEU A 512 19.76 12.87 -7.26
CA LEU A 512 18.51 12.13 -7.34
C LEU A 512 17.40 12.98 -8.00
N GLU A 513 17.29 14.27 -7.64
CA GLU A 513 16.39 15.24 -8.27
C GLU A 513 16.67 15.35 -9.78
N SER A 514 17.94 15.47 -10.18
CA SER A 514 18.31 15.52 -11.60
C SER A 514 18.00 14.22 -12.35
N MET A 515 18.15 13.05 -11.71
CA MET A 515 17.78 11.77 -12.31
C MET A 515 16.26 11.62 -12.44
N LEU A 516 15.50 12.02 -11.41
CA LEU A 516 14.04 12.02 -11.42
C LEU A 516 13.49 12.93 -12.52
N GLU A 517 14.04 14.13 -12.68
CA GLU A 517 13.65 15.04 -13.76
C GLU A 517 13.98 14.46 -15.14
N SER A 518 15.13 13.79 -15.31
CA SER A 518 15.45 13.09 -16.56
C SER A 518 14.48 11.93 -16.87
N ALA A 519 14.08 11.17 -15.85
CA ALA A 519 13.12 10.07 -15.98
C ALA A 519 11.70 10.58 -16.29
N ASN A 520 11.26 11.66 -15.65
CA ASN A 520 9.99 12.33 -15.92
C ASN A 520 9.93 12.86 -17.36
N ASN A 521 11.00 13.50 -17.85
CA ASN A 521 11.07 13.97 -19.22
C ASN A 521 11.09 12.81 -20.23
N HIS A 522 11.79 11.70 -19.92
CA HIS A 522 11.73 10.50 -20.74
C HIS A 522 10.30 9.90 -20.78
N HIS A 523 9.65 9.73 -19.63
CA HIS A 523 8.27 9.22 -19.56
C HIS A 523 7.28 10.12 -20.30
N ARG A 524 7.41 11.45 -20.19
CA ARG A 524 6.60 12.41 -20.97
C ARG A 524 6.79 12.23 -22.48
N SER A 525 8.04 12.15 -22.95
CA SER A 525 8.33 11.92 -24.37
C SER A 525 7.83 10.57 -24.88
N ALA A 526 7.87 9.53 -24.05
CA ALA A 526 7.30 8.22 -24.39
C ALA A 526 5.77 8.29 -24.47
N LYS A 527 5.10 8.96 -23.52
CA LYS A 527 3.64 9.18 -23.55
C LYS A 527 3.21 9.93 -24.80
N GLU A 528 3.91 11.01 -25.16
CA GLU A 528 3.68 11.77 -26.39
C GLU A 528 3.84 10.89 -27.65
N ALA A 529 4.87 10.05 -27.70
CA ALA A 529 5.06 9.10 -28.80
C ALA A 529 3.94 8.04 -28.88
N TRP A 530 3.47 7.51 -27.75
CA TRP A 530 2.34 6.59 -27.70
C TRP A 530 1.03 7.25 -28.15
N GLU A 531 0.78 8.50 -27.75
CA GLU A 531 -0.39 9.28 -28.21
C GLU A 531 -0.37 9.56 -29.71
N VAL A 532 0.79 9.83 -30.29
CA VAL A 532 0.95 9.99 -31.76
C VAL A 532 0.72 8.65 -32.47
N ASN A 533 1.29 7.56 -31.96
CA ASN A 533 1.08 6.22 -32.53
C ASN A 533 -0.40 5.81 -32.47
N LEU A 534 -1.08 6.05 -31.35
CA LEU A 534 -2.51 5.76 -31.20
C LEU A 534 -3.35 6.55 -32.22
N LYS A 535 -3.14 7.86 -32.35
CA LYS A 535 -3.83 8.69 -33.35
C LYS A 535 -3.60 8.18 -34.77
N SER A 536 -2.37 7.81 -35.13
CA SER A 536 -2.07 7.25 -36.46
C SER A 536 -2.77 5.90 -36.71
N LEU A 537 -2.96 5.09 -35.67
CA LEU A 537 -3.71 3.84 -35.74
C LEU A 537 -5.21 4.09 -35.90
N GLU A 538 -5.77 5.04 -35.14
CA GLU A 538 -7.16 5.50 -35.24
C GLU A 538 -7.46 6.05 -36.63
N GLU A 539 -6.61 6.94 -37.16
CA GLU A 539 -6.70 7.47 -38.53
C GLU A 539 -6.66 6.34 -39.57
N THR A 540 -5.75 5.36 -39.41
CA THR A 540 -5.64 4.20 -40.31
C THR A 540 -6.91 3.34 -40.28
N TRP A 541 -7.47 3.08 -39.09
CA TRP A 541 -8.74 2.35 -38.95
C TRP A 541 -9.92 3.15 -39.49
N GLN A 542 -9.97 4.47 -39.29
CA GLN A 542 -11.01 5.33 -39.82
C GLN A 542 -11.01 5.30 -41.35
N VAL A 543 -9.85 5.48 -41.99
CA VAL A 543 -9.69 5.35 -43.45
C VAL A 543 -10.13 3.96 -43.94
N ARG A 544 -9.81 2.89 -43.21
CA ARG A 544 -10.25 1.52 -43.54
C ARG A 544 -11.77 1.36 -43.42
N CYS A 545 -12.38 1.89 -42.37
CA CYS A 545 -13.83 1.87 -42.16
C CYS A 545 -14.57 2.69 -43.22
N ASP A 546 -14.06 3.86 -43.59
CA ASP A 546 -14.63 4.68 -44.65
C ASP A 546 -14.46 4.02 -46.04
N THR A 547 -13.34 3.33 -46.28
CA THR A 547 -13.13 2.51 -47.49
C THR A 547 -14.12 1.34 -47.57
N LEU A 548 -14.33 0.62 -46.46
CA LEU A 548 -15.30 -0.47 -46.37
C LEU A 548 -16.74 0.04 -46.52
N ARG A 549 -17.05 1.21 -45.96
CA ARG A 549 -18.36 1.87 -46.15
C ARG A 549 -18.59 2.21 -47.62
N ALA A 550 -17.61 2.84 -48.27
CA ALA A 550 -17.68 3.18 -49.69
C ALA A 550 -17.80 1.93 -50.59
N GLN A 551 -17.09 0.84 -50.27
CA GLN A 551 -17.25 -0.45 -50.97
C GLN A 551 -18.66 -1.02 -50.79
N ASN A 552 -19.20 -1.04 -49.58
CA ASN A 552 -20.53 -1.55 -49.30
C ASN A 552 -21.64 -0.68 -49.94
N GLU A 553 -21.50 0.64 -49.90
CA GLU A 553 -22.42 1.57 -50.57
C GLU A 553 -22.40 1.39 -52.10
N ALA A 554 -21.23 1.15 -52.69
CA ALA A 554 -21.08 0.85 -54.11
C ALA A 554 -21.63 -0.53 -54.50
N SER A 555 -21.40 -1.58 -53.70
CA SER A 555 -21.84 -2.95 -54.04
C SER A 555 -23.30 -3.22 -53.71
N SER A 556 -23.81 -2.72 -52.57
CA SER A 556 -25.19 -2.99 -52.13
C SER A 556 -26.18 -1.92 -52.62
N GLY A 557 -25.74 -0.66 -52.75
CA GLY A 557 -26.64 0.46 -53.01
C GLY A 557 -27.16 0.53 -54.45
N GLU A 558 -26.42 -0.02 -55.41
CA GLU A 558 -26.75 0.06 -56.84
C GLU A 558 -27.41 -1.22 -57.37
N ASP A 559 -27.00 -2.40 -56.90
CA ASP A 559 -27.61 -3.67 -57.32
C ASP A 559 -28.99 -3.89 -56.66
N ILE A 560 -29.16 -3.62 -55.36
CA ILE A 560 -30.48 -3.72 -54.70
C ILE A 560 -31.50 -2.77 -55.34
N LYS A 561 -31.06 -1.60 -55.84
CA LYS A 561 -31.94 -0.67 -56.59
C LYS A 561 -32.34 -1.22 -57.96
N LYS A 562 -31.44 -1.88 -58.68
CA LYS A 562 -31.77 -2.53 -59.97
C LYS A 562 -32.75 -3.68 -59.74
N GLU A 563 -32.49 -4.57 -58.79
CA GLU A 563 -33.38 -5.68 -58.42
C GLU A 563 -34.78 -5.16 -58.03
N LEU A 564 -34.87 -4.07 -57.26
CA LEU A 564 -36.14 -3.46 -56.88
C LEU A 564 -36.92 -2.90 -58.10
N GLU A 565 -36.26 -2.24 -59.05
CA GLU A 565 -36.93 -1.73 -60.25
C GLU A 565 -37.31 -2.86 -61.23
N GLU A 566 -36.49 -3.91 -61.36
CA GLU A 566 -36.84 -5.11 -62.11
C GLU A 566 -38.03 -5.83 -61.49
N LEU A 567 -38.09 -5.97 -60.16
CA LEU A 567 -39.21 -6.59 -59.45
C LEU A 567 -40.50 -5.76 -59.59
N LYS A 568 -40.41 -4.42 -59.53
CA LYS A 568 -41.55 -3.53 -59.85
C LYS A 568 -42.04 -3.72 -61.28
N LEU A 569 -41.13 -3.86 -62.24
CA LEU A 569 -41.49 -4.09 -63.64
C LEU A 569 -42.15 -5.45 -63.85
N GLN A 570 -41.67 -6.51 -63.18
CA GLN A 570 -42.30 -7.83 -63.18
C GLN A 570 -43.69 -7.80 -62.54
N TYR A 571 -43.83 -7.17 -61.36
CA TYR A 571 -45.13 -7.00 -60.70
C TYR A 571 -46.14 -6.25 -61.58
N LYS A 572 -45.69 -5.21 -62.29
CA LYS A 572 -46.54 -4.48 -63.24
C LYS A 572 -47.02 -5.39 -64.38
N LYS A 573 -46.13 -6.17 -65.01
CA LYS A 573 -46.51 -7.14 -66.04
C LYS A 573 -47.49 -8.19 -65.52
N LEU A 574 -47.23 -8.77 -64.35
CA LEU A 574 -48.11 -9.77 -63.74
C LEU A 574 -49.50 -9.19 -63.42
N LYS A 575 -49.57 -7.91 -63.05
CA LYS A 575 -50.85 -7.21 -62.85
C LYS A 575 -51.59 -6.99 -64.16
N GLU A 576 -50.90 -6.61 -65.23
CA GLU A 576 -51.47 -6.48 -66.58
C GLU A 576 -51.97 -7.83 -67.11
N GLU A 577 -51.23 -8.91 -66.87
CA GLU A 577 -51.64 -10.29 -67.15
C GLU A 577 -52.89 -10.68 -66.35
N GLN A 578 -52.92 -10.46 -65.03
CA GLN A 578 -54.10 -10.72 -64.19
C GLN A 578 -55.34 -9.95 -64.67
N SER A 579 -55.20 -8.68 -65.04
CA SER A 579 -56.29 -7.91 -65.64
C SER A 579 -56.75 -8.53 -66.96
N SER A 580 -55.83 -8.94 -67.84
CA SER A 580 -56.19 -9.61 -69.10
C SER A 580 -56.89 -10.97 -68.90
N PHE A 581 -56.54 -11.71 -67.84
CA PHE A 581 -57.21 -12.94 -67.45
C PHE A 581 -58.60 -12.67 -66.86
N HIS A 582 -58.79 -11.59 -66.11
CA HIS A 582 -60.13 -11.16 -65.65
C HIS A 582 -61.00 -10.75 -66.85
N ASP A 583 -60.49 -9.90 -67.75
CA ASP A 583 -61.20 -9.51 -68.96
C ASP A 583 -61.56 -10.70 -69.86
N LEU A 584 -60.73 -11.76 -69.88
CA LEU A 584 -61.04 -13.01 -70.57
C LEU A 584 -62.10 -13.84 -69.83
N ALA A 585 -61.99 -13.98 -68.50
CA ALA A 585 -62.95 -14.70 -67.68
C ALA A 585 -64.34 -14.05 -67.74
N ASP A 586 -64.43 -12.72 -67.64
CA ASP A 586 -65.69 -11.97 -67.72
C ASP A 586 -66.34 -12.14 -69.11
N ARG A 587 -65.55 -12.09 -70.19
CA ARG A 587 -66.05 -12.41 -71.55
C ARG A 587 -66.53 -13.86 -71.67
N MET A 588 -65.82 -14.82 -71.08
CA MET A 588 -66.26 -16.23 -71.06
C MET A 588 -67.53 -16.43 -70.23
N ILE A 589 -67.67 -15.73 -69.10
CA ILE A 589 -68.89 -15.73 -68.28
C ILE A 589 -70.05 -15.13 -69.08
N GLU A 590 -69.85 -13.97 -69.72
CA GLU A 590 -70.87 -13.37 -70.59
C GLU A 590 -71.28 -14.30 -71.75
N GLU A 591 -70.33 -14.98 -72.40
CA GLU A 591 -70.64 -15.95 -73.45
C GLU A 591 -71.40 -17.16 -72.91
N LYS A 592 -71.03 -17.65 -71.71
CA LYS A 592 -71.72 -18.75 -71.04
C LYS A 592 -73.11 -18.34 -70.56
N ASP A 593 -73.32 -17.12 -70.08
CA ASP A 593 -74.64 -16.60 -69.71
C ASP A 593 -75.53 -16.40 -70.94
N LYS A 594 -74.96 -15.98 -72.08
CA LYS A 594 -75.66 -15.93 -73.38
C LYS A 594 -76.02 -17.34 -73.88
N GLU A 595 -75.15 -18.33 -73.68
CA GLU A 595 -75.41 -19.73 -74.00
C GLU A 595 -76.47 -20.35 -73.07
N ILE A 596 -76.35 -20.15 -71.76
CA ILE A 596 -77.33 -20.55 -70.74
C ILE A 596 -78.68 -19.91 -71.02
N SER A 597 -78.74 -18.63 -71.39
CA SER A 597 -80.01 -17.97 -71.76
C SER A 597 -80.67 -18.66 -72.96
N ARG A 598 -79.90 -18.98 -74.02
CA ARG A 598 -80.43 -19.76 -75.16
C ARG A 598 -80.87 -21.16 -74.76
N LEU A 599 -80.06 -21.86 -73.95
CA LEU A 599 -80.37 -23.20 -73.46
C LEU A 599 -81.60 -23.21 -72.56
N VAL A 600 -81.80 -22.18 -71.73
CA VAL A 600 -83.01 -22.01 -70.91
C VAL A 600 -84.23 -21.73 -71.79
N ASP A 601 -84.12 -20.89 -72.82
CA ASP A 601 -85.20 -20.66 -73.77
C ASP A 601 -85.56 -21.92 -74.58
N ASP A 602 -84.56 -22.68 -75.03
CA ASP A 602 -84.77 -23.94 -75.75
C ASP A 602 -85.27 -25.06 -74.81
N ASN A 603 -84.79 -25.12 -73.57
CA ASN A 603 -85.29 -26.05 -72.57
C ASN A 603 -86.72 -25.69 -72.14
N LYS A 604 -87.09 -24.40 -72.13
CA LYS A 604 -88.48 -23.96 -71.93
C LYS A 604 -89.41 -24.39 -73.09
N LYS A 605 -88.91 -24.37 -74.34
CA LYS A 605 -89.63 -24.97 -75.50
C LYS A 605 -89.72 -26.50 -75.41
N LEU A 606 -88.67 -27.16 -74.90
CA LEU A 606 -88.64 -28.61 -74.70
C LEU A 606 -89.56 -29.06 -73.56
N HIS A 607 -89.59 -28.35 -72.43
CA HIS A 607 -90.53 -28.61 -71.34
C HIS A 607 -91.99 -28.41 -71.79
N GLN A 608 -92.29 -27.37 -72.57
CA GLN A 608 -93.61 -27.20 -73.20
C GLN A 608 -93.96 -28.34 -74.19
N SER A 609 -92.97 -29.05 -74.75
CA SER A 609 -93.20 -30.27 -75.52
C SER A 609 -93.32 -31.52 -74.64
N LEU A 610 -92.59 -31.59 -73.53
CA LEU A 610 -92.49 -32.77 -72.67
C LEU A 610 -93.62 -32.88 -71.63
N ASP A 611 -94.28 -31.77 -71.27
CA ASP A 611 -95.50 -31.78 -70.44
C ASP A 611 -96.71 -32.47 -71.13
N SER A 612 -96.54 -33.01 -72.33
CA SER A 612 -97.57 -33.71 -73.12
C SER A 612 -97.48 -35.25 -73.11
N ARG A 613 -96.65 -35.89 -72.26
CA ARG A 613 -96.62 -37.37 -72.14
C ARG A 613 -96.15 -37.89 -70.76
N PRO A 614 -96.73 -38.98 -70.18
CA PRO A 614 -96.52 -39.32 -68.77
C PRO A 614 -95.42 -40.35 -68.45
N ARG A 615 -94.66 -40.04 -67.39
CA ARG A 615 -94.12 -40.87 -66.27
C ARG A 615 -93.48 -42.26 -66.53
N ALA A 616 -92.19 -42.39 -66.20
CA ALA A 616 -91.52 -43.61 -65.74
C ALA A 616 -90.25 -43.28 -64.90
N ASP A 617 -89.79 -44.22 -64.06
CA ASP A 617 -88.74 -44.05 -63.03
C ASP A 617 -87.31 -44.47 -63.47
N HIS A 618 -86.31 -44.06 -62.64
CA HIS A 618 -84.95 -44.65 -62.46
C HIS A 618 -83.92 -44.55 -63.61
N ASN A 619 -82.59 -44.57 -63.37
CA ASN A 619 -81.68 -44.02 -62.33
C ASN A 619 -80.22 -44.15 -62.87
N ASP A 620 -79.20 -43.73 -62.10
CA ASP A 620 -77.75 -44.00 -62.27
C ASP A 620 -76.99 -43.08 -63.28
N ASN A 621 -75.73 -42.66 -63.10
CA ASN A 621 -74.80 -42.55 -61.95
C ASN A 621 -73.56 -41.68 -62.37
N TYR A 622 -72.68 -41.31 -61.43
CA TYR A 622 -71.35 -40.65 -61.56
C TYR A 622 -71.36 -39.10 -61.81
N ASN A 623 -70.45 -38.28 -61.25
CA ASN A 623 -69.32 -38.56 -60.36
C ASN A 623 -68.92 -37.35 -59.44
N THR A 624 -68.49 -37.69 -58.22
CA THR A 624 -67.45 -37.07 -57.33
C THR A 624 -66.78 -35.74 -57.72
N GLY A 625 -66.68 -34.78 -56.75
CA GLY A 625 -65.94 -33.51 -56.95
C GLY A 625 -65.66 -32.60 -55.73
N MET A 626 -65.71 -33.13 -54.50
CA MET A 626 -64.94 -32.73 -53.30
C MET A 626 -64.61 -31.23 -53.01
N TYR A 627 -65.40 -30.61 -52.12
CA TYR A 627 -65.02 -29.38 -51.38
C TYR A 627 -63.91 -29.66 -50.34
N LYS A 628 -62.89 -28.79 -50.24
CA LYS A 628 -62.03 -28.60 -49.04
C LYS A 628 -60.99 -27.48 -49.25
N HIS A 629 -61.16 -26.29 -48.65
CA HIS A 629 -60.04 -25.46 -48.15
C HIS A 629 -60.46 -24.27 -47.23
N ASP A 630 -61.13 -24.52 -46.10
CA ASP A 630 -61.42 -23.46 -45.08
C ASP A 630 -61.04 -23.89 -43.65
N THR A 631 -60.01 -24.72 -43.50
CA THR A 631 -59.53 -25.22 -42.20
C THR A 631 -58.05 -24.94 -41.92
N SER A 632 -57.32 -24.41 -42.91
CA SER A 632 -55.85 -24.28 -42.90
C SER A 632 -55.35 -22.93 -42.37
N SER A 633 -56.20 -21.89 -42.35
CA SER A 633 -55.80 -20.54 -41.91
C SER A 633 -55.57 -20.45 -40.39
N ILE A 634 -56.28 -21.26 -39.61
CA ILE A 634 -56.23 -21.24 -38.14
C ILE A 634 -54.99 -21.98 -37.60
N SER A 635 -54.52 -23.05 -38.26
CA SER A 635 -53.32 -23.78 -37.82
C SER A 635 -52.01 -23.03 -38.10
N ASN A 636 -51.95 -22.24 -39.18
CA ASN A 636 -50.74 -21.50 -39.54
C ASN A 636 -50.43 -20.40 -38.51
N SER A 637 -51.44 -19.65 -38.06
CA SER A 637 -51.26 -18.61 -37.04
C SER A 637 -50.77 -19.17 -35.70
N ALA A 638 -51.25 -20.37 -35.31
CA ALA A 638 -50.76 -21.05 -34.11
C ALA A 638 -49.28 -21.49 -34.23
N ALA A 639 -48.88 -21.98 -35.42
CA ALA A 639 -47.50 -22.36 -35.69
C ALA A 639 -46.55 -21.15 -35.67
N GLU A 640 -46.94 -20.02 -36.26
CA GLU A 640 -46.15 -18.78 -36.24
C GLU A 640 -45.92 -18.24 -34.81
N GLN A 641 -46.96 -18.26 -33.96
CA GLN A 641 -46.83 -17.89 -32.55
C GLN A 641 -45.88 -18.82 -31.79
N GLN A 642 -45.90 -20.12 -32.08
CA GLN A 642 -45.01 -21.09 -31.46
C GLN A 642 -43.55 -20.92 -31.93
N ILE A 643 -43.32 -20.59 -33.20
CA ILE A 643 -42.00 -20.25 -33.74
C ILE A 643 -41.44 -18.99 -33.06
N LEU A 644 -42.25 -17.94 -32.88
CA LEU A 644 -41.85 -16.71 -32.19
C LEU A 644 -41.45 -16.96 -30.72
N ILE A 645 -42.17 -17.83 -30.00
CA ILE A 645 -41.84 -18.20 -28.62
C ILE A 645 -40.50 -18.97 -28.57
N LEU A 646 -40.30 -19.92 -29.49
CA LEU A 646 -39.05 -20.70 -29.56
C LEU A 646 -37.85 -19.82 -29.94
N ALA A 647 -38.01 -18.91 -30.91
CA ALA A 647 -36.98 -17.94 -31.28
C ALA A 647 -36.61 -17.02 -30.11
N ARG A 648 -37.59 -16.55 -29.33
CA ARG A 648 -37.34 -15.75 -28.12
C ARG A 648 -36.59 -16.55 -27.05
N GLN A 649 -36.98 -17.79 -26.80
CA GLN A 649 -36.26 -18.68 -25.85
C GLN A 649 -34.84 -18.98 -26.31
N GLN A 650 -34.61 -19.11 -27.62
CA GLN A 650 -33.28 -19.33 -28.17
C GLN A 650 -32.40 -18.07 -28.02
N ALA A 651 -32.92 -16.89 -28.36
CA ALA A 651 -32.22 -15.62 -28.13
C ALA A 651 -31.85 -15.41 -26.65
N GLN A 652 -32.73 -15.78 -25.71
CA GLN A 652 -32.43 -15.72 -24.27
C GLN A 652 -31.29 -16.68 -23.86
N ARG A 653 -31.29 -17.94 -24.35
CA ARG A 653 -30.18 -18.87 -24.09
C ARG A 653 -28.86 -18.41 -24.71
N GLU A 654 -28.91 -17.84 -25.91
CA GLU A 654 -27.73 -17.29 -26.59
C GLU A 654 -27.19 -16.05 -25.87
N GLU A 655 -28.06 -15.21 -25.31
CA GLU A 655 -27.66 -14.09 -24.45
C GLU A 655 -27.04 -14.55 -23.13
N GLU A 656 -27.64 -15.52 -22.43
CA GLU A 656 -27.08 -16.13 -21.20
C GLU A 656 -25.72 -16.79 -21.46
N LEU A 657 -25.56 -17.50 -22.59
CA LEU A 657 -24.28 -18.07 -23.01
C LEU A 657 -23.24 -16.97 -23.31
N ALA A 658 -23.63 -15.90 -24.00
CA ALA A 658 -22.73 -14.78 -24.29
C ALA A 658 -22.33 -14.02 -23.01
N GLN A 659 -23.23 -13.86 -22.04
CA GLN A 659 -22.93 -13.29 -20.72
C GLN A 659 -21.95 -14.18 -19.95
N SER A 660 -22.18 -15.50 -19.92
CA SER A 660 -21.27 -16.47 -19.29
C SER A 660 -19.88 -16.47 -19.95
N GLN A 661 -19.80 -16.43 -21.28
CA GLN A 661 -18.54 -16.34 -22.02
C GLN A 661 -17.77 -15.04 -21.70
N ARG A 662 -18.45 -13.89 -21.62
CA ARG A 662 -17.82 -12.63 -21.20
C ARG A 662 -17.29 -12.70 -19.76
N HIS A 663 -18.03 -13.33 -18.85
CA HIS A 663 -17.58 -13.49 -17.47
C HIS A 663 -16.38 -14.42 -17.36
N ILE A 664 -16.34 -15.52 -18.13
CA ILE A 664 -15.19 -16.42 -18.21
C ILE A 664 -13.95 -15.68 -18.74
N LEU A 665 -14.09 -14.87 -19.80
CA LEU A 665 -12.97 -14.08 -20.33
C LEU A 665 -12.44 -13.05 -19.31
N ALA A 666 -13.33 -12.34 -18.61
CA ALA A 666 -12.93 -11.39 -17.57
C ALA A 666 -12.18 -12.08 -16.41
N LEU A 667 -12.64 -13.25 -15.98
CA LEU A 667 -11.94 -14.04 -14.95
C LEU A 667 -10.60 -14.61 -15.46
N GLN A 668 -10.48 -14.92 -16.76
CA GLN A 668 -9.21 -15.34 -17.35
C GLN A 668 -8.20 -14.19 -17.39
N GLU A 669 -8.62 -12.98 -17.78
CA GLU A 669 -7.79 -11.78 -17.75
C GLU A 669 -7.31 -11.45 -16.32
N GLU A 670 -8.21 -11.54 -15.33
CA GLU A 670 -7.90 -11.35 -13.90
C GLU A 670 -6.89 -12.41 -13.38
N ILE A 671 -7.07 -13.68 -13.74
CA ILE A 671 -6.12 -14.75 -13.37
C ILE A 671 -4.74 -14.49 -14.01
N GLU A 672 -4.69 -14.10 -15.28
CA GLU A 672 -3.41 -13.77 -15.92
C GLU A 672 -2.73 -12.55 -15.28
N GLU A 673 -3.49 -11.54 -14.84
CA GLU A 673 -2.96 -10.38 -14.13
C GLU A 673 -2.39 -10.78 -12.76
N LEU A 674 -3.15 -11.52 -11.96
CA LEU A 674 -2.70 -12.08 -10.68
C LEU A 674 -1.48 -13.00 -10.85
N GLU A 675 -1.37 -13.77 -11.94
CA GLU A 675 -0.17 -14.54 -12.26
C GLU A 675 1.04 -13.65 -12.56
N ARG A 676 0.87 -12.55 -13.31
CA ARG A 676 1.96 -11.58 -13.58
C ARG A 676 2.41 -10.90 -12.29
N GLU A 677 1.48 -10.48 -11.43
CA GLU A 677 1.78 -9.92 -10.11
C GLU A 677 2.51 -10.92 -9.21
N ASN A 678 2.05 -12.17 -9.14
CA ASN A 678 2.68 -13.21 -8.32
C ASN A 678 4.11 -13.55 -8.81
N ARG A 679 4.33 -13.58 -10.14
CA ARG A 679 5.68 -13.70 -10.71
C ARG A 679 6.57 -12.51 -10.34
N LEU A 680 6.04 -11.28 -10.37
CA LEU A 680 6.79 -10.08 -9.97
C LEU A 680 7.11 -10.07 -8.47
N HIS A 681 6.15 -10.42 -7.61
CA HIS A 681 6.36 -10.56 -6.17
C HIS A 681 7.37 -11.65 -5.84
N SER A 682 7.34 -12.79 -6.56
CA SER A 682 8.35 -13.86 -6.40
C SER A 682 9.76 -13.37 -6.78
N GLN A 683 9.90 -12.52 -7.81
CA GLN A 683 11.17 -11.90 -8.18
C GLN A 683 11.64 -10.89 -7.13
N GLN A 684 10.74 -10.02 -6.64
CA GLN A 684 11.02 -9.07 -5.56
C GLN A 684 11.43 -9.79 -4.27
N GLU A 685 10.71 -10.84 -3.87
CA GLU A 685 11.03 -11.64 -2.69
C GLU A 685 12.39 -12.33 -2.83
N SER A 686 12.72 -12.84 -4.02
CA SER A 686 14.05 -13.40 -4.31
C SER A 686 15.15 -12.34 -4.22
N MET A 687 14.92 -11.13 -4.74
CA MET A 687 15.87 -10.01 -4.65
C MET A 687 16.08 -9.57 -3.20
N LEU A 688 15.00 -9.35 -2.45
CA LEU A 688 15.05 -8.98 -1.02
C LEU A 688 15.70 -10.08 -0.17
N LYS A 689 15.44 -11.36 -0.44
CA LYS A 689 16.14 -12.48 0.22
C LYS A 689 17.64 -12.48 -0.10
N ALA A 690 18.04 -12.14 -1.32
CA ALA A 690 19.44 -12.04 -1.70
C ALA A 690 20.15 -10.84 -1.03
N GLU A 691 19.47 -9.70 -0.97
CA GLU A 691 19.94 -8.48 -0.30
C GLU A 691 20.04 -8.65 1.21
N LEU A 692 19.01 -9.22 1.86
CA LEU A 692 19.01 -9.55 3.29
C LEU A 692 20.17 -10.51 3.62
N ARG A 693 20.37 -11.57 2.82
CA ARG A 693 21.56 -12.43 2.95
C ARG A 693 22.86 -11.67 2.75
N ASN A 694 22.92 -10.65 1.89
CA ASN A 694 24.11 -9.84 1.72
C ASN A 694 24.38 -8.94 2.94
N MET A 695 23.34 -8.30 3.48
CA MET A 695 23.40 -7.49 4.70
C MET A 695 23.79 -8.32 5.93
N GLU A 696 23.30 -9.56 6.04
CA GLU A 696 23.77 -10.49 7.06
C GLU A 696 25.27 -10.82 6.90
N ARG A 697 25.77 -11.01 5.67
CA ARG A 697 27.20 -11.26 5.44
C ARG A 697 28.05 -10.04 5.77
N THR A 698 27.63 -8.82 5.44
CA THR A 698 28.38 -7.61 5.79
C THR A 698 28.39 -7.38 7.29
N GLN A 699 27.25 -7.48 7.98
CA GLN A 699 27.18 -7.38 9.44
C GLN A 699 28.06 -8.44 10.14
N LYS A 700 28.05 -9.69 9.64
CA LYS A 700 28.93 -10.76 10.17
C LYS A 700 30.42 -10.50 9.91
N ARG A 701 30.78 -9.77 8.85
CA ARG A 701 32.18 -9.35 8.56
C ARG A 701 32.66 -8.23 9.48
N GLU A 702 31.78 -7.31 9.87
CA GLU A 702 32.12 -6.19 10.79
C GLU A 702 32.54 -6.67 12.19
N GLY A 703 32.02 -7.82 12.65
CA GLY A 703 32.39 -8.44 13.93
C GLY A 703 33.65 -9.31 13.92
N VAL A 704 34.38 -9.39 12.80
CA VAL A 704 35.56 -10.26 12.68
C VAL A 704 36.83 -9.57 13.19
N ASP A 705 37.58 -10.23 14.07
CA ASP A 705 38.92 -9.78 14.42
C ASP A 705 39.86 -9.90 13.20
N MET A 706 40.21 -8.74 12.62
CA MET A 706 41.16 -8.63 11.51
C MET A 706 42.55 -9.16 11.89
N THR A 707 42.92 -9.18 13.17
CA THR A 707 44.18 -9.75 13.66
C THR A 707 44.19 -11.27 13.53
N TYR A 708 43.11 -11.93 13.96
CA TYR A 708 42.92 -13.36 13.76
C TYR A 708 42.85 -13.73 12.27
N LEU A 709 42.06 -13.01 11.48
CA LEU A 709 41.98 -13.22 10.03
C LEU A 709 43.36 -13.07 9.36
N LYS A 710 44.11 -12.02 9.70
CA LYS A 710 45.50 -11.83 9.24
C LYS A 710 46.36 -13.04 9.56
N ASN A 711 46.30 -13.57 10.78
CA ASN A 711 47.08 -14.73 11.19
C ASN A 711 46.67 -16.02 10.46
N VAL A 712 45.38 -16.21 10.17
CA VAL A 712 44.88 -17.34 9.36
C VAL A 712 45.35 -17.22 7.91
N ILE A 713 45.29 -16.02 7.31
CA ILE A 713 45.81 -15.77 5.95
C ILE A 713 47.33 -15.92 5.91
N LEU A 714 48.05 -15.47 6.93
CA LEU A 714 49.50 -15.62 7.02
C LEU A 714 49.88 -17.11 7.05
N LYS A 715 49.24 -17.92 7.92
CA LYS A 715 49.41 -19.38 7.94
C LYS A 715 49.05 -20.03 6.60
N LEU A 716 47.97 -19.62 5.95
CA LEU A 716 47.57 -20.12 4.63
C LEU A 716 48.64 -19.86 3.56
N LEU A 717 49.34 -18.73 3.64
CA LEU A 717 50.45 -18.37 2.75
C LEU A 717 51.77 -19.06 3.12
N GLU A 718 52.02 -19.32 4.41
CA GLU A 718 53.22 -20.00 4.93
C GLU A 718 53.19 -21.52 4.72
N THR A 719 52.05 -22.18 4.96
CA THR A 719 51.91 -23.64 4.93
C THR A 719 51.32 -24.17 3.62
N GLY A 720 50.53 -23.35 2.91
CA GLY A 720 49.82 -23.78 1.70
C GLY A 720 48.63 -24.73 1.95
N GLU A 721 48.19 -24.89 3.21
CA GLU A 721 47.10 -25.78 3.63
C GLU A 721 45.70 -25.24 3.25
N VAL A 722 45.46 -25.05 1.94
CA VAL A 722 44.21 -24.47 1.43
C VAL A 722 42.99 -25.29 1.84
N GLU A 723 43.05 -26.63 1.81
CA GLU A 723 41.88 -27.45 2.17
C GLU A 723 41.46 -27.33 3.65
N ALA A 724 42.41 -27.08 4.56
CA ALA A 724 42.14 -26.94 5.99
C ALA A 724 41.76 -25.52 6.40
N LEU A 725 42.39 -24.50 5.78
CA LEU A 725 42.23 -23.09 6.18
C LEU A 725 41.20 -22.33 5.34
N LEU A 726 40.90 -22.75 4.10
CA LEU A 726 39.84 -22.12 3.28
C LEU A 726 38.44 -22.20 3.92
N PRO A 727 38.01 -23.27 4.61
CA PRO A 727 36.76 -23.26 5.37
C PRO A 727 36.74 -22.20 6.49
N VAL A 728 37.89 -21.99 7.16
CA VAL A 728 38.02 -20.97 8.21
C VAL A 728 37.96 -19.55 7.60
N VAL A 729 38.68 -19.30 6.51
CA VAL A 729 38.62 -18.03 5.78
C VAL A 729 37.21 -17.77 5.23
N GLY A 730 36.56 -18.79 4.66
CA GLY A 730 35.19 -18.69 4.14
C GLY A 730 34.15 -18.45 5.24
N MET A 731 34.36 -18.98 6.45
CA MET A 731 33.52 -18.68 7.61
C MET A 731 33.74 -17.25 8.14
N LEU A 732 34.99 -16.79 8.25
CA LEU A 732 35.30 -15.43 8.70
C LEU A 732 34.81 -14.38 7.69
N LEU A 733 35.13 -14.55 6.41
CA LEU A 733 34.73 -13.63 5.33
C LEU A 733 33.33 -13.90 4.77
N GLN A 734 32.58 -14.85 5.33
CA GLN A 734 31.22 -15.20 4.92
C GLN A 734 31.12 -15.40 3.39
N PHE A 735 31.94 -16.29 2.86
CA PHE A 735 31.88 -16.68 1.44
C PHE A 735 30.60 -17.47 1.17
N SER A 736 29.98 -17.21 0.01
CA SER A 736 28.92 -18.04 -0.54
C SER A 736 29.44 -19.45 -0.91
N PRO A 737 28.55 -20.45 -1.01
CA PRO A 737 28.94 -21.78 -1.49
C PRO A 737 29.67 -21.73 -2.84
N ASP A 738 29.23 -20.85 -3.74
CA ASP A 738 29.82 -20.66 -5.07
C ASP A 738 31.24 -20.06 -4.99
N GLU A 739 31.50 -19.13 -4.07
CA GLU A 739 32.84 -18.58 -3.84
C GLU A 739 33.78 -19.61 -3.24
N ILE A 740 33.32 -20.42 -2.27
CA ILE A 740 34.11 -21.53 -1.72
C ILE A 740 34.44 -22.56 -2.81
N GLN A 741 33.46 -22.93 -3.64
CA GLN A 741 33.67 -23.83 -4.78
C GLN A 741 34.65 -23.25 -5.80
N LYS A 742 34.54 -21.95 -6.15
CA LYS A 742 35.51 -21.27 -7.03
C LYS A 742 36.93 -21.31 -6.48
N CYS A 743 37.12 -21.04 -5.18
CA CYS A 743 38.43 -21.13 -4.55
C CYS A 743 38.99 -22.57 -4.56
N GLN A 744 38.17 -23.58 -4.27
CA GLN A 744 38.56 -24.99 -4.33
C GLN A 744 38.89 -25.44 -5.76
N GLN A 745 38.10 -25.02 -6.76
CA GLN A 745 38.34 -25.33 -8.17
C GLN A 745 39.62 -24.65 -8.69
N ALA A 746 39.84 -23.37 -8.36
CA ALA A 746 41.06 -22.65 -8.73
C ALA A 746 42.32 -23.27 -8.10
N TYR A 747 42.23 -23.74 -6.84
CA TYR A 747 43.30 -24.48 -6.19
C TYR A 747 43.59 -25.81 -6.91
N ARG A 748 42.56 -26.63 -7.14
CA ARG A 748 42.70 -27.94 -7.82
C ARG A 748 43.26 -27.80 -9.24
N ALA A 749 42.75 -26.85 -10.01
CA ALA A 749 43.27 -26.54 -11.35
C ALA A 749 44.74 -26.06 -11.35
N SER A 750 45.29 -25.68 -10.20
CA SER A 750 46.69 -25.28 -10.05
C SER A 750 47.63 -26.37 -9.53
N GLY A 751 47.10 -27.51 -9.07
CA GLY A 751 47.87 -28.67 -8.63
C GLY A 751 48.22 -29.65 -9.76
N ASP A 752 47.65 -29.49 -10.96
CA ASP A 752 47.71 -30.46 -12.07
C ASP A 752 48.90 -30.25 -13.03
N VAL A 753 50.04 -29.76 -12.50
CA VAL A 753 51.32 -29.70 -13.24
C VAL A 753 52.23 -30.84 -12.78
N PRO A 754 52.58 -31.81 -13.63
CA PRO A 754 53.34 -32.98 -13.22
C PRO A 754 54.79 -32.64 -12.86
N PRO A 755 55.38 -33.27 -11.83
CA PRO A 755 56.76 -33.01 -11.43
C PRO A 755 57.74 -33.59 -12.46
N SER A 756 58.61 -32.75 -13.01
CA SER A 756 59.77 -33.21 -13.78
C SER A 756 60.93 -33.53 -12.82
N PRO A 757 61.63 -34.67 -12.94
CA PRO A 757 62.49 -35.17 -11.87
C PRO A 757 63.93 -34.66 -11.99
N ALA A 758 64.32 -33.64 -11.20
CA ALA A 758 65.72 -33.36 -10.90
C ALA A 758 65.92 -32.52 -9.62
N SER A 759 66.92 -32.92 -8.83
CA SER A 759 67.54 -32.21 -7.70
C SER A 759 66.78 -32.16 -6.37
N ASP A 760 67.25 -32.97 -5.42
CA ASP A 760 67.01 -32.78 -3.99
C ASP A 760 67.48 -31.39 -3.53
N ALA A 761 66.57 -30.59 -2.98
CA ALA A 761 66.88 -29.49 -2.09
C ALA A 761 65.72 -29.33 -1.09
N SER A 762 66.03 -29.35 0.20
CA SER A 762 65.04 -29.27 1.26
C SER A 762 64.34 -27.90 1.30
N GLY A 763 63.02 -27.90 1.40
CA GLY A 763 62.25 -26.77 1.93
C GLY A 763 62.11 -25.55 1.01
N SER A 764 61.17 -25.62 0.05
CA SER A 764 60.41 -24.42 -0.35
C SER A 764 58.99 -24.83 -0.74
N ALA A 765 58.02 -24.52 0.12
CA ALA A 765 56.62 -24.49 -0.31
C ALA A 765 56.50 -23.50 -1.48
N THR A 766 55.73 -23.86 -2.50
CA THR A 766 55.52 -23.04 -3.70
C THR A 766 54.69 -21.81 -3.36
N SER A 767 55.39 -20.75 -2.94
CA SER A 767 54.80 -19.46 -2.60
C SER A 767 53.87 -18.96 -3.70
N LEU A 768 52.61 -18.70 -3.33
CA LEU A 768 51.58 -18.14 -4.22
C LEU A 768 51.99 -16.80 -4.86
N PHE A 769 52.99 -16.10 -4.29
CA PHE A 769 53.49 -14.84 -4.80
C PHE A 769 54.37 -14.95 -6.07
N SER A 770 54.89 -16.13 -6.43
CA SER A 770 55.61 -16.31 -7.71
C SER A 770 54.75 -16.11 -8.96
N ARG A 771 53.43 -15.93 -8.81
CA ARG A 771 52.49 -15.62 -9.91
C ARG A 771 52.28 -14.12 -10.18
N PHE A 772 52.75 -13.23 -9.30
CA PHE A 772 52.66 -11.78 -9.53
C PHE A 772 53.94 -11.27 -10.21
N SER A 773 54.03 -11.45 -11.53
CA SER A 773 54.97 -10.69 -12.34
C SER A 773 54.54 -9.23 -12.40
N PHE A 774 55.19 -8.36 -11.63
CA PHE A 774 55.11 -6.91 -11.87
C PHE A 774 55.85 -6.58 -13.17
N SER A 775 55.07 -6.26 -14.20
CA SER A 775 55.48 -5.52 -15.39
C SER A 775 54.69 -4.21 -15.47
#